data_AF-A0A1A8UFB8-F1
#
_entry.id   AF-A0A1A8UFB8-F1
#
_cell.length_a   1.000
_cell.length_b   1.000
_cell.length_c   1.000
_cell.angle_alpha   90.00
_cell.angle_beta   90.00
_cell.angle_gamma   90.00
#
_symmetry.space_group_name_H-M   'P 1'
#
loop_
_entity.id
_entity.type
_entity.pdbx_description
1 polymer ?
#
loop_
_entity_poly.entity_id
_entity_poly.type
_entity_poly.pdbx_seq_one_letter_code
_entity_poly.pdbx_strand_id
1 'polypeptide(L)'
;MAAGAGRGESVDQYRADVERLTHELAEANREKIRAAECGLAVLEENQALKQKYAELETDQETLRKELEQLQEAFGQAHTNQRKVAEDGETNEETLLQESASKEAYYMGRLLELQTEVTLSRSVTSNAQAENERLSAIVQDLRESNEMLELQRSRMREEIKEYKFRETRLLQDYTELEEENITLQKLVSTLKQSQVEYEGLKHEIKVLEEETVLLNSQLEDALRLKDISEGQLEEALDALKTEREQKNNLRKELAHHLSLSDSVYGAGAHLALTVTGVEGLKFPEETNGTNGSHGSIIPAANGNIEDSNCCNGHIHNSSGLAKKSGDYRAGRKGDGLVPDLFSELNLSEMQKLKQQLLQVEREKAALLMNLQESQTQLQHTQGALTEQNERVHCLTERVNALKHLHADKELGDPQESEKPDGGSSPSANSHRNSDIHGFEILEFKYKVAVTEVIDLKAELKALKEKYNQTVEGQGDCHDDDRVQALSEQISHLERSCREGREKVAGLEAELRAATSTATESQSMLNTAQDNLVTFSEELAQLYHHVCLCNNETPNRVMLDYYRQSRITRSGSLKGSEDPRALLSPRLARRLAAASAAGSPDSPRSPVDSPSKDTLHTETTNSVDSSSCHSSPCRNITGSPTISISRCPSPVPVDAGGDLRKEPMNIYNLNAIIRDQIKHLQRAVDHSLQLSRQRAAARELAPMLDKDKESCMEELLKLKSLLSTKREQIATLRLVLKANKQTAENALANLKSKYENEKAMVTETMMKLRN
;
A
#
# COMPACT_ATOMS: atom_id res chain seq x y z
N MET A 1 -26.45 -107.56 192.59
CA MET A 1 -25.17 -107.36 193.31
C MET A 1 -24.23 -106.53 192.41
N ALA A 2 -23.13 -106.01 192.93
CA ALA A 2 -22.09 -105.21 192.23
C ALA A 2 -21.34 -106.03 191.15
N ALA A 3 -20.50 -105.52 190.22
CA ALA A 3 -20.20 -104.20 189.60
C ALA A 3 -19.15 -104.44 188.46
N GLY A 4 -18.72 -103.53 187.59
CA GLY A 4 -19.11 -102.14 187.28
C GLY A 4 -17.98 -101.37 186.55
N ALA A 5 -18.33 -100.32 185.77
CA ALA A 5 -17.44 -99.47 184.92
C ALA A 5 -16.78 -100.16 183.69
N GLY A 6 -16.56 -99.37 182.61
CA GLY A 6 -15.89 -99.81 181.37
C GLY A 6 -16.71 -99.61 180.08
N ARG A 7 -16.83 -98.36 179.57
CA ARG A 7 -17.55 -98.07 178.31
C ARG A 7 -17.16 -96.74 177.62
N GLY A 8 -15.87 -96.35 177.66
CA GLY A 8 -15.39 -95.08 177.09
C GLY A 8 -14.56 -95.20 175.80
N GLU A 9 -13.59 -96.12 175.79
CA GLU A 9 -12.44 -96.12 174.86
C GLU A 9 -12.79 -96.24 173.37
N SER A 10 -13.95 -96.80 173.02
CA SER A 10 -14.36 -96.94 171.61
C SER A 10 -14.83 -95.63 170.96
N VAL A 11 -15.30 -94.65 171.74
CA VAL A 11 -15.92 -93.42 171.17
C VAL A 11 -14.86 -92.45 170.66
N ASP A 12 -13.77 -92.28 171.39
CA ASP A 12 -12.76 -91.28 171.05
C ASP A 12 -11.78 -91.75 169.96
N GLN A 13 -11.61 -93.06 169.77
CA GLN A 13 -10.92 -93.60 168.59
C GLN A 13 -11.66 -93.24 167.30
N TYR A 14 -12.99 -93.49 167.24
CA TYR A 14 -13.80 -93.09 166.08
C TYR A 14 -13.83 -91.57 165.86
N ARG A 15 -13.72 -90.76 166.92
CA ARG A 15 -13.56 -89.30 166.81
C ARG A 15 -12.25 -88.93 166.12
N ALA A 16 -11.12 -89.46 166.59
CA ALA A 16 -9.81 -89.18 166.02
C ALA A 16 -9.69 -89.65 164.55
N ASP A 17 -10.27 -90.81 164.21
CA ASP A 17 -10.34 -91.29 162.83
C ASP A 17 -11.21 -90.40 161.93
N VAL A 18 -12.34 -89.87 162.43
CA VAL A 18 -13.17 -88.89 161.70
C VAL A 18 -12.45 -87.55 161.53
N GLU A 19 -11.71 -87.08 162.53
CA GLU A 19 -10.92 -85.85 162.46
C GLU A 19 -9.75 -85.99 161.46
N ARG A 20 -9.05 -87.14 161.43
CA ARG A 20 -8.05 -87.42 160.40
C ARG A 20 -8.68 -87.49 159.00
N LEU A 21 -9.75 -88.27 158.82
CA LEU A 21 -10.42 -88.42 157.52
C LEU A 21 -11.01 -87.10 157.01
N THR A 22 -11.47 -86.19 157.89
CA THR A 22 -11.90 -84.85 157.47
C THR A 22 -10.73 -83.92 157.12
N HIS A 23 -9.55 -84.10 157.73
CA HIS A 23 -8.34 -83.39 157.30
C HIS A 23 -7.82 -83.89 155.94
N GLU A 24 -7.68 -85.21 155.77
CA GLU A 24 -7.31 -85.86 154.50
C GLU A 24 -8.29 -85.49 153.38
N LEU A 25 -9.61 -85.48 153.66
CA LEU A 25 -10.63 -85.03 152.72
C LEU A 25 -10.53 -83.52 152.41
N ALA A 26 -10.15 -82.68 153.37
CA ALA A 26 -9.95 -81.25 153.14
C ALA A 26 -8.68 -80.95 152.33
N GLU A 27 -7.62 -81.74 152.52
CA GLU A 27 -6.37 -81.66 151.76
C GLU A 27 -6.57 -82.18 150.32
N ALA A 28 -7.20 -83.35 150.15
CA ALA A 28 -7.59 -83.88 148.84
C ALA A 28 -8.57 -82.94 148.10
N ASN A 29 -9.48 -82.24 148.80
CA ASN A 29 -10.29 -81.19 148.18
C ASN A 29 -9.45 -79.96 147.80
N ARG A 30 -8.47 -79.52 148.60
CA ARG A 30 -7.53 -78.46 148.19
C ARG A 30 -6.66 -78.87 147.00
N GLU A 31 -6.30 -80.14 146.87
CA GLU A 31 -5.56 -80.65 145.71
C GLU A 31 -6.44 -80.76 144.46
N LYS A 32 -7.68 -81.24 144.62
CA LYS A 32 -8.68 -81.22 143.56
C LYS A 32 -9.00 -79.79 143.08
N ILE A 33 -9.07 -78.82 144.00
CA ILE A 33 -9.26 -77.40 143.68
C ILE A 33 -8.02 -76.86 142.95
N ARG A 34 -6.80 -77.02 143.51
CA ARG A 34 -5.55 -76.61 142.83
C ARG A 34 -5.38 -77.24 141.45
N ALA A 35 -5.73 -78.52 141.28
CA ALA A 35 -5.67 -79.21 139.99
C ALA A 35 -6.74 -78.69 139.00
N ALA A 36 -7.92 -78.29 139.49
CA ALA A 36 -8.95 -77.64 138.67
C ALA A 36 -8.57 -76.19 138.30
N GLU A 37 -7.93 -75.45 139.20
CA GLU A 37 -7.39 -74.10 138.96
C GLU A 37 -6.25 -74.13 137.93
N CYS A 38 -5.27 -75.04 138.10
CA CYS A 38 -4.22 -75.25 137.10
C CYS A 38 -4.79 -75.79 135.77
N GLY A 39 -5.78 -76.68 135.81
CA GLY A 39 -6.45 -77.20 134.62
C GLY A 39 -7.22 -76.11 133.87
N LEU A 40 -7.89 -75.20 134.58
CA LEU A 40 -8.56 -74.04 134.01
C LEU A 40 -7.55 -73.06 133.41
N ALA A 41 -6.47 -72.73 134.12
CA ALA A 41 -5.42 -71.85 133.60
C ALA A 41 -4.77 -72.40 132.33
N VAL A 42 -4.54 -73.72 132.25
CA VAL A 42 -4.04 -74.39 131.03
C VAL A 42 -5.09 -74.38 129.90
N LEU A 43 -6.39 -74.48 130.20
CA LEU A 43 -7.45 -74.34 129.19
C LEU A 43 -7.59 -72.89 128.70
N GLU A 44 -7.47 -71.89 129.58
CA GLU A 44 -7.46 -70.47 129.25
C GLU A 44 -6.23 -70.10 128.42
N GLU A 45 -5.03 -70.59 128.78
CA GLU A 45 -3.83 -70.44 127.95
C GLU A 45 -3.99 -71.14 126.59
N ASN A 46 -4.54 -72.36 126.56
CA ASN A 46 -4.78 -73.08 125.31
C ASN A 46 -5.82 -72.38 124.42
N GLN A 47 -6.82 -71.73 125.01
CA GLN A 47 -7.80 -70.90 124.29
C GLN A 47 -7.17 -69.60 123.77
N ALA A 48 -6.37 -68.90 124.58
CA ALA A 48 -5.65 -67.71 124.17
C ALA A 48 -4.60 -68.00 123.08
N LEU A 49 -3.94 -69.16 123.14
CA LEU A 49 -3.05 -69.64 122.07
C LEU A 49 -3.84 -69.96 120.80
N LYS A 50 -5.00 -70.64 120.89
CA LYS A 50 -5.87 -70.89 119.73
C LYS A 50 -6.39 -69.61 119.08
N GLN A 51 -6.73 -68.60 119.88
CA GLN A 51 -7.12 -67.27 119.39
C GLN A 51 -5.94 -66.64 118.62
N LYS A 52 -4.74 -66.61 119.21
CA LYS A 52 -3.53 -66.10 118.53
C LYS A 52 -3.16 -66.88 117.27
N TYR A 53 -3.34 -68.20 117.24
CA TYR A 53 -3.13 -68.99 116.03
C TYR A 53 -4.16 -68.65 114.95
N ALA A 54 -5.44 -68.51 115.28
CA ALA A 54 -6.48 -68.10 114.33
C ALA A 54 -6.25 -66.66 113.82
N GLU A 55 -5.83 -65.73 114.70
CA GLU A 55 -5.43 -64.37 114.34
C GLU A 55 -4.24 -64.40 113.35
N LEU A 56 -3.17 -65.15 113.66
CA LEU A 56 -2.01 -65.32 112.79
C LEU A 56 -2.33 -66.03 111.46
N GLU A 57 -3.26 -66.99 111.44
CA GLU A 57 -3.76 -67.61 110.22
C GLU A 57 -4.55 -66.61 109.36
N THR A 58 -5.37 -65.74 109.97
CA THR A 58 -6.04 -64.66 109.24
C THR A 58 -5.07 -63.60 108.73
N ASP A 59 -4.06 -63.22 109.50
CA ASP A 59 -3.01 -62.28 109.09
C ASP A 59 -2.11 -62.85 107.99
N GLN A 60 -1.82 -64.16 108.02
CA GLN A 60 -1.11 -64.84 106.94
C GLN A 60 -1.92 -64.85 105.64
N GLU A 61 -3.23 -65.07 105.74
CA GLU A 61 -4.14 -65.15 104.59
C GLU A 61 -4.54 -63.77 104.02
N THR A 62 -4.56 -62.71 104.82
CA THR A 62 -4.65 -61.32 104.31
C THR A 62 -3.35 -60.91 103.63
N LEU A 63 -2.19 -61.09 104.27
CA LEU A 63 -0.88 -60.77 103.69
C LEU A 63 -0.62 -61.56 102.39
N ARG A 64 -1.11 -62.79 102.29
CA ARG A 64 -1.08 -63.59 101.05
C ARG A 64 -1.88 -62.92 99.93
N LYS A 65 -3.08 -62.42 100.21
CA LYS A 65 -3.93 -61.73 99.23
C LYS A 65 -3.38 -60.37 98.84
N GLU A 66 -2.79 -59.63 99.77
CA GLU A 66 -2.08 -58.38 99.49
C GLU A 66 -0.85 -58.63 98.59
N LEU A 67 -0.10 -59.71 98.82
CA LEU A 67 1.01 -60.13 97.95
C LEU A 67 0.51 -60.48 96.54
N GLU A 68 -0.58 -61.23 96.42
CA GLU A 68 -1.16 -61.64 95.12
C GLU A 68 -1.69 -60.43 94.35
N GLN A 69 -2.41 -59.52 95.01
CA GLN A 69 -2.86 -58.25 94.42
C GLN A 69 -1.69 -57.35 94.00
N LEU A 70 -0.62 -57.29 94.79
CA LEU A 70 0.58 -56.51 94.46
C LEU A 70 1.35 -57.12 93.28
N GLN A 71 1.42 -58.45 93.19
CA GLN A 71 1.99 -59.15 92.04
C GLN A 71 1.17 -58.94 90.77
N GLU A 72 -0.17 -58.98 90.85
CA GLU A 72 -1.03 -58.69 89.71
C GLU A 72 -0.89 -57.23 89.27
N ALA A 73 -0.95 -56.27 90.21
CA ALA A 73 -0.79 -54.85 89.93
C ALA A 73 0.59 -54.53 89.32
N PHE A 74 1.66 -55.19 89.78
CA PHE A 74 3.00 -55.08 89.18
C PHE A 74 3.06 -55.67 87.77
N GLY A 75 2.42 -56.83 87.54
CA GLY A 75 2.31 -57.45 86.22
C GLY A 75 1.52 -56.59 85.22
N GLN A 76 0.41 -56.01 85.66
CA GLN A 76 -0.38 -55.04 84.88
C GLN A 76 0.43 -53.77 84.60
N ALA A 77 1.10 -53.19 85.59
CA ALA A 77 1.95 -52.00 85.42
C ALA A 77 3.10 -52.25 84.42
N HIS A 78 3.81 -53.38 84.54
CA HIS A 78 4.92 -53.74 83.65
C HIS A 78 4.45 -54.04 82.21
N THR A 79 3.29 -54.68 82.03
CA THR A 79 2.72 -54.90 80.68
C THR A 79 2.18 -53.61 80.05
N ASN A 80 1.59 -52.71 80.85
CA ASN A 80 1.17 -51.39 80.37
C ASN A 80 2.37 -50.50 80.02
N GLN A 81 3.44 -50.48 80.83
CA GLN A 81 4.66 -49.75 80.53
C GLN A 81 5.31 -50.25 79.23
N ARG A 82 5.32 -51.56 78.99
CA ARG A 82 5.83 -52.13 77.73
C ARG A 82 5.00 -51.69 76.54
N LYS A 83 3.66 -51.79 76.61
CA LYS A 83 2.77 -51.33 75.54
C LYS A 83 2.97 -49.85 75.24
N VAL A 84 3.05 -48.99 76.25
CA VAL A 84 3.30 -47.55 76.07
C VAL A 84 4.67 -47.27 75.44
N ALA A 85 5.67 -48.15 75.62
CA ALA A 85 6.94 -48.07 74.91
C ALA A 85 6.82 -48.56 73.45
N GLU A 86 6.13 -49.68 73.20
CA GLU A 86 5.86 -50.25 71.86
C GLU A 86 5.00 -49.28 71.00
N ASP A 87 3.95 -48.71 71.59
CA ASP A 87 3.10 -47.66 71.02
C ASP A 87 3.90 -46.36 70.77
N GLY A 88 4.88 -46.05 71.63
CA GLY A 88 5.78 -44.90 71.48
C GLY A 88 6.77 -45.07 70.33
N GLU A 89 7.44 -46.22 70.26
CA GLU A 89 8.40 -46.59 69.22
C GLU A 89 7.74 -46.63 67.83
N THR A 90 6.56 -47.26 67.72
CA THR A 90 5.79 -47.30 66.46
C THR A 90 5.24 -45.94 66.05
N ASN A 91 4.86 -45.07 67.01
CA ASN A 91 4.50 -43.69 66.71
C ASN A 91 5.71 -42.85 66.26
N GLU A 92 6.91 -43.07 66.81
CA GLU A 92 8.14 -42.43 66.33
C GLU A 92 8.54 -42.93 64.93
N GLU A 93 8.49 -44.24 64.68
CA GLU A 93 8.77 -44.84 63.36
C GLU A 93 7.82 -44.28 62.28
N THR A 94 6.51 -44.22 62.56
CA THR A 94 5.54 -43.67 61.60
C THR A 94 5.74 -42.18 61.34
N LEU A 95 6.10 -41.37 62.34
CA LEU A 95 6.44 -39.95 62.16
C LEU A 95 7.73 -39.76 61.35
N LEU A 96 8.74 -40.61 61.56
CA LEU A 96 9.97 -40.62 60.78
C LEU A 96 9.71 -41.04 59.32
N GLN A 97 8.91 -42.07 59.10
CA GLN A 97 8.54 -42.52 57.76
C GLN A 97 7.67 -41.50 57.01
N GLU A 98 6.74 -40.83 57.69
CA GLU A 98 5.96 -39.73 57.10
C GLU A 98 6.87 -38.55 56.74
N SER A 99 7.85 -38.23 57.59
CA SER A 99 8.84 -37.17 57.34
C SER A 99 9.73 -37.48 56.14
N ALA A 100 10.29 -38.70 56.06
CA ALA A 100 11.09 -39.15 54.92
C ALA A 100 10.26 -39.20 53.62
N SER A 101 8.98 -39.58 53.70
CA SER A 101 8.07 -39.57 52.54
C SER A 101 7.78 -38.16 52.04
N LYS A 102 7.60 -37.20 52.96
CA LYS A 102 7.46 -35.76 52.64
C LYS A 102 8.74 -35.20 52.02
N GLU A 103 9.91 -35.51 52.58
CA GLU A 103 11.21 -35.09 52.03
C GLU A 103 11.42 -35.63 50.62
N ALA A 104 11.19 -36.93 50.40
CA ALA A 104 11.29 -37.54 49.07
C ALA A 104 10.32 -36.91 48.05
N TYR A 105 9.09 -36.61 48.46
CA TYR A 105 8.10 -35.91 47.63
C TYR A 105 8.57 -34.49 47.25
N TYR A 106 9.01 -33.69 48.22
CA TYR A 106 9.47 -32.32 47.95
C TYR A 106 10.78 -32.29 47.15
N MET A 107 11.69 -33.25 47.37
CA MET A 107 12.92 -33.41 46.59
C MET A 107 12.60 -33.76 45.13
N GLY A 108 11.72 -34.74 44.90
CA GLY A 108 11.23 -35.08 43.56
C GLY A 108 10.58 -33.89 42.87
N ARG A 109 9.68 -33.18 43.56
CA ARG A 109 8.99 -32.01 43.02
C ARG A 109 9.93 -30.83 42.73
N LEU A 110 11.01 -30.67 43.50
CA LEU A 110 12.05 -29.67 43.26
C LEU A 110 12.85 -30.00 41.98
N LEU A 111 13.20 -31.28 41.77
CA LEU A 111 13.87 -31.74 40.55
C LEU A 111 12.97 -31.61 39.30
N GLU A 112 11.67 -31.94 39.41
CA GLU A 112 10.68 -31.66 38.37
C GLU A 112 10.68 -30.18 37.99
N LEU A 113 10.47 -29.28 38.95
CA LEU A 113 10.43 -27.84 38.71
C LEU A 113 11.76 -27.30 38.16
N GLN A 114 12.90 -27.83 38.61
CA GLN A 114 14.22 -27.43 38.09
C GLN A 114 14.40 -27.86 36.63
N THR A 115 13.99 -29.08 36.27
CA THR A 115 14.04 -29.55 34.88
C THR A 115 13.07 -28.78 33.98
N GLU A 116 11.84 -28.55 34.44
CA GLU A 116 10.83 -27.72 33.75
C GLU A 116 11.34 -26.29 33.49
N VAL A 117 12.02 -25.67 34.45
CA VAL A 117 12.66 -24.35 34.27
C VAL A 117 13.81 -24.40 33.26
N THR A 118 14.64 -25.46 33.25
CA THR A 118 15.72 -25.59 32.24
C THR A 118 15.18 -25.84 30.83
N LEU A 119 14.13 -26.65 30.69
CA LEU A 119 13.43 -26.90 29.43
C LEU A 119 12.74 -25.62 28.93
N SER A 120 12.04 -24.91 29.81
CA SER A 120 11.42 -23.62 29.46
C SER A 120 12.45 -22.62 28.94
N ARG A 121 13.63 -22.58 29.56
CA ARG A 121 14.74 -21.72 29.10
C ARG A 121 15.27 -22.11 27.72
N SER A 122 15.48 -23.39 27.45
CA SER A 122 15.95 -23.84 26.12
C SER A 122 14.90 -23.59 25.03
N VAL A 123 13.62 -23.85 25.31
CA VAL A 123 12.50 -23.54 24.40
C VAL A 123 12.43 -22.03 24.11
N THR A 124 12.53 -21.16 25.11
CA THR A 124 12.55 -19.70 24.87
C THR A 124 13.79 -19.24 24.10
N SER A 125 14.96 -19.83 24.34
CA SER A 125 16.19 -19.52 23.59
C SER A 125 16.08 -19.95 22.13
N ASN A 126 15.50 -21.11 21.85
CA ASN A 126 15.28 -21.62 20.50
C ASN A 126 14.25 -20.76 19.75
N ALA A 127 13.14 -20.38 20.42
CA ALA A 127 12.13 -19.49 19.86
C ALA A 127 12.69 -18.08 19.58
N GLN A 128 13.61 -17.58 20.41
CA GLN A 128 14.31 -16.32 20.15
C GLN A 128 15.20 -16.44 18.89
N ALA A 129 16.04 -17.48 18.80
CA ALA A 129 16.92 -17.67 17.65
C ALA A 129 16.15 -17.84 16.32
N GLU A 130 15.01 -18.53 16.35
CA GLU A 130 14.13 -18.64 15.18
C GLU A 130 13.47 -17.31 14.81
N ASN A 131 13.08 -16.50 15.80
CA ASN A 131 12.54 -15.15 15.56
C ASN A 131 13.61 -14.20 14.98
N GLU A 132 14.86 -14.29 15.45
CA GLU A 132 16.00 -13.58 14.87
C GLU A 132 16.27 -14.01 13.41
N ARG A 133 16.21 -15.32 13.12
CA ARG A 133 16.32 -15.87 11.76
C ARG A 133 15.19 -15.40 10.83
N LEU A 134 13.95 -15.41 11.31
CA LEU A 134 12.78 -14.93 10.55
C LEU A 134 12.85 -13.41 10.33
N SER A 135 13.32 -12.65 11.32
CA SER A 135 13.53 -11.20 11.21
C SER A 135 14.55 -10.85 10.11
N ALA A 136 15.65 -11.61 10.02
CA ALA A 136 16.63 -11.47 8.94
C ALA A 136 16.00 -11.72 7.56
N ILE A 137 15.29 -12.84 7.37
CA ILE A 137 14.61 -13.16 6.10
C ILE A 137 13.56 -12.10 5.74
N VAL A 138 12.82 -11.58 6.72
CA VAL A 138 11.86 -10.48 6.50
C VAL A 138 12.58 -9.18 6.09
N GLN A 139 13.82 -8.96 6.52
CA GLN A 139 14.63 -7.83 6.08
C GLN A 139 15.17 -8.03 4.65
N ASP A 140 15.74 -9.20 4.34
CA ASP A 140 16.19 -9.57 2.99
C ASP A 140 15.05 -9.42 1.96
N LEU A 141 13.84 -9.85 2.32
CA LEU A 141 12.64 -9.72 1.48
C LEU A 141 12.16 -8.27 1.31
N ARG A 142 12.38 -7.39 2.29
CA ARG A 142 12.11 -5.94 2.11
C ARG A 142 13.10 -5.32 1.14
N GLU A 143 14.39 -5.56 1.33
CA GLU A 143 15.45 -4.99 0.49
C GLU A 143 15.34 -5.47 -0.96
N SER A 144 15.02 -6.76 -1.16
CA SER A 144 14.67 -7.32 -2.47
C SER A 144 13.44 -6.64 -3.11
N ASN A 145 12.40 -6.38 -2.32
CA ASN A 145 11.20 -5.69 -2.81
C ASN A 145 11.48 -4.21 -3.15
N GLU A 146 12.20 -3.47 -2.32
CA GLU A 146 12.64 -2.10 -2.60
C GLU A 146 13.47 -2.01 -3.90
N MET A 147 14.37 -2.97 -4.12
CA MET A 147 15.13 -3.07 -5.38
C MET A 147 14.24 -3.35 -6.60
N LEU A 148 13.24 -4.21 -6.47
CA LEU A 148 12.23 -4.45 -7.52
C LEU A 148 11.33 -3.23 -7.75
N GLU A 149 10.95 -2.49 -6.70
CA GLU A 149 10.20 -1.23 -6.79
C GLU A 149 10.99 -0.15 -7.55
N LEU A 150 12.29 -0.05 -7.28
CA LEU A 150 13.22 0.85 -7.98
C LEU A 150 13.38 0.48 -9.45
N GLN A 151 13.58 -0.81 -9.77
CA GLN A 151 13.63 -1.30 -11.15
C GLN A 151 12.31 -1.01 -11.88
N ARG A 152 11.17 -1.29 -11.23
CA ARG A 152 9.83 -0.97 -11.73
C ARG A 152 9.62 0.53 -11.92
N SER A 153 10.34 1.42 -11.22
CA SER A 153 10.33 2.86 -11.54
C SER A 153 11.12 3.18 -12.80
N ARG A 154 12.37 2.71 -12.91
CA ARG A 154 13.23 2.92 -14.08
C ARG A 154 12.55 2.47 -15.38
N MET A 155 12.02 1.24 -15.41
CA MET A 155 11.27 0.75 -16.58
C MET A 155 10.05 1.63 -16.94
N ARG A 156 9.37 2.22 -15.95
CA ARG A 156 8.23 3.15 -16.19
C ARG A 156 8.68 4.55 -16.60
N GLU A 157 9.92 4.93 -16.34
CA GLU A 157 10.53 6.18 -16.79
C GLU A 157 11.05 6.02 -18.22
N GLU A 158 11.77 4.94 -18.52
CA GLU A 158 12.16 4.52 -19.87
C GLU A 158 10.95 4.43 -20.82
N ILE A 159 9.86 3.77 -20.40
CA ILE A 159 8.62 3.69 -21.20
C ILE A 159 7.99 5.06 -21.48
N LYS A 160 8.18 6.08 -20.62
CA LYS A 160 7.73 7.45 -20.90
C LYS A 160 8.65 8.13 -21.90
N GLU A 161 9.97 7.94 -21.77
CA GLU A 161 10.96 8.49 -22.69
C GLU A 161 10.79 7.92 -24.10
N TYR A 162 10.62 6.60 -24.24
CA TYR A 162 10.32 5.97 -25.53
C TYR A 162 9.03 6.52 -26.14
N LYS A 163 7.95 6.70 -25.36
CA LYS A 163 6.70 7.30 -25.85
C LYS A 163 6.84 8.77 -26.26
N PHE A 164 7.66 9.55 -25.56
CA PHE A 164 7.97 10.93 -25.93
C PHE A 164 8.82 11.00 -27.22
N ARG A 165 9.77 10.08 -27.38
CA ARG A 165 10.57 9.94 -28.60
C ARG A 165 9.71 9.47 -29.78
N GLU A 166 8.79 8.54 -29.55
CA GLU A 166 7.81 8.05 -30.53
C GLU A 166 6.88 9.17 -31.00
N THR A 167 6.24 9.93 -30.09
CA THR A 167 5.37 11.06 -30.49
C THR A 167 6.15 12.18 -31.18
N ARG A 168 7.40 12.44 -30.81
CA ARG A 168 8.26 13.37 -31.55
C ARG A 168 8.58 12.87 -32.96
N LEU A 169 9.01 11.62 -33.11
CA LEU A 169 9.31 11.06 -34.43
C LEU A 169 8.06 11.04 -35.34
N LEU A 170 6.88 10.77 -34.78
CA LEU A 170 5.62 10.87 -35.51
C LEU A 170 5.31 12.30 -35.97
N GLN A 171 5.61 13.32 -35.15
CA GLN A 171 5.54 14.72 -35.57
C GLN A 171 6.53 15.01 -36.70
N ASP A 172 7.81 14.64 -36.53
CA ASP A 172 8.86 14.82 -37.53
C ASP A 172 8.47 14.15 -38.88
N TYR A 173 7.81 12.98 -38.85
CA TYR A 173 7.24 12.32 -40.04
C TYR A 173 6.08 13.11 -40.66
N THR A 174 5.12 13.61 -39.88
CA THR A 174 4.00 14.40 -40.44
C THR A 174 4.47 15.71 -41.08
N GLU A 175 5.49 16.36 -40.52
CA GLU A 175 6.09 17.57 -41.11
C GLU A 175 6.75 17.24 -42.47
N LEU A 176 7.46 16.11 -42.58
CA LEU A 176 8.03 15.63 -43.84
C LEU A 176 6.97 15.19 -44.87
N GLU A 177 5.84 14.62 -44.44
CA GLU A 177 4.71 14.29 -45.32
C GLU A 177 4.05 15.57 -45.87
N GLU A 178 3.86 16.60 -45.04
CA GLU A 178 3.36 17.90 -45.47
C GLU A 178 4.31 18.58 -46.47
N GLU A 179 5.62 18.62 -46.18
CA GLU A 179 6.63 19.13 -47.12
C GLU A 179 6.57 18.39 -48.47
N ASN A 180 6.52 17.06 -48.47
CA ASN A 180 6.43 16.25 -49.68
C ASN A 180 5.16 16.58 -50.48
N ILE A 181 4.01 16.73 -49.81
CA ILE A 181 2.76 17.16 -50.44
C ILE A 181 2.87 18.57 -51.03
N THR A 182 3.56 19.52 -50.39
CA THR A 182 3.77 20.86 -50.98
C THR A 182 4.69 20.82 -52.21
N LEU A 183 5.75 20.00 -52.19
CA LEU A 183 6.65 19.81 -53.33
C LEU A 183 5.93 19.13 -54.51
N GLN A 184 5.10 18.12 -54.26
CA GLN A 184 4.26 17.49 -55.30
C GLN A 184 3.28 18.48 -55.93
N LYS A 185 2.65 19.35 -55.13
CA LYS A 185 1.79 20.44 -55.62
C LYS A 185 2.58 21.41 -56.50
N LEU A 186 3.75 21.89 -56.03
CA LEU A 186 4.60 22.82 -56.77
C LEU A 186 5.09 22.23 -58.11
N VAL A 187 5.51 20.96 -58.13
CA VAL A 187 5.89 20.24 -59.36
C VAL A 187 4.70 20.08 -60.31
N SER A 188 3.49 19.89 -59.79
CA SER A 188 2.27 19.79 -60.60
C SER A 188 1.90 21.13 -61.23
N THR A 189 1.98 22.23 -60.46
CA THR A 189 1.81 23.60 -60.98
C THR A 189 2.86 23.94 -62.02
N LEU A 190 4.13 23.59 -61.79
CA LEU A 190 5.21 23.84 -62.77
C LEU A 190 4.99 23.07 -64.08
N LYS A 191 4.52 21.82 -64.02
CA LYS A 191 4.13 21.03 -65.21
C LYS A 191 2.95 21.66 -65.95
N GLN A 192 1.94 22.14 -65.22
CA GLN A 192 0.80 22.85 -65.82
C GLN A 192 1.28 24.09 -66.58
N SER A 193 2.08 24.96 -65.95
CA SER A 193 2.62 26.15 -66.61
C SER A 193 3.64 25.86 -67.72
N GLN A 194 4.32 24.71 -67.69
CA GLN A 194 5.13 24.25 -68.82
C GLN A 194 4.27 23.85 -70.04
N VAL A 195 3.12 23.21 -69.82
CA VAL A 195 2.16 22.90 -70.90
C VAL A 195 1.53 24.19 -71.46
N GLU A 196 1.18 25.14 -70.60
CA GLU A 196 0.68 26.47 -70.99
C GLU A 196 1.73 27.24 -71.82
N TYR A 197 3.00 27.24 -71.39
CA TYR A 197 4.10 27.86 -72.13
C TYR A 197 4.34 27.21 -73.51
N GLU A 198 4.37 25.88 -73.59
CA GLU A 198 4.49 25.21 -74.89
C GLU A 198 3.26 25.47 -75.77
N GLY A 199 2.06 25.59 -75.21
CA GLY A 199 0.85 26.01 -75.93
C GLY A 199 1.01 27.39 -76.58
N LEU A 200 1.31 28.42 -75.77
CA LEU A 200 1.56 29.79 -76.24
C LEU A 200 2.70 29.85 -77.28
N LYS A 201 3.73 29.01 -77.13
CA LYS A 201 4.86 28.90 -78.06
C LYS A 201 4.49 28.25 -79.40
N HIS A 202 3.43 27.44 -79.46
CA HIS A 202 2.87 26.98 -80.75
C HIS A 202 1.93 28.05 -81.35
N GLU A 203 1.15 28.75 -80.54
CA GLU A 203 0.31 29.88 -80.97
C GLU A 203 1.14 31.00 -81.60
N ILE A 204 2.25 31.41 -80.97
CA ILE A 204 3.20 32.40 -81.51
C ILE A 204 3.75 31.95 -82.87
N LYS A 205 4.13 30.68 -83.04
CA LYS A 205 4.63 30.17 -84.33
C LYS A 205 3.59 30.23 -85.44
N VAL A 206 2.33 29.91 -85.14
CA VAL A 206 1.24 30.00 -86.12
C VAL A 206 1.04 31.46 -86.56
N LEU A 207 1.14 32.41 -85.63
CA LEU A 207 1.10 33.85 -85.94
C LEU A 207 2.35 34.32 -86.70
N GLU A 208 3.54 33.77 -86.43
CA GLU A 208 4.76 34.02 -87.21
C GLU A 208 4.63 33.49 -88.65
N GLU A 209 4.12 32.26 -88.83
CA GLU A 209 3.86 31.64 -90.14
C GLU A 209 2.80 32.42 -90.94
N GLU A 210 1.71 32.85 -90.29
CA GLU A 210 0.69 33.73 -90.89
C GLU A 210 1.29 35.09 -91.30
N THR A 211 2.13 35.68 -90.45
CA THR A 211 2.83 36.94 -90.74
C THR A 211 3.79 36.81 -91.94
N VAL A 212 4.54 35.70 -92.03
CA VAL A 212 5.42 35.41 -93.18
C VAL A 212 4.61 35.20 -94.46
N LEU A 213 3.48 34.50 -94.41
CA LEU A 213 2.58 34.32 -95.54
C LEU A 213 2.01 35.68 -96.02
N LEU A 214 1.59 36.54 -95.09
CA LEU A 214 1.05 37.86 -95.40
C LEU A 214 2.12 38.79 -95.99
N ASN A 215 3.36 38.73 -95.49
CA ASN A 215 4.50 39.43 -96.07
C ASN A 215 4.84 38.93 -97.49
N SER A 216 4.77 37.62 -97.73
CA SER A 216 4.95 37.05 -99.08
C SER A 216 3.89 37.56 -100.06
N GLN A 217 2.63 37.64 -99.63
CA GLN A 217 1.54 38.22 -100.44
C GLN A 217 1.75 39.71 -100.70
N LEU A 218 2.27 40.46 -99.72
CA LEU A 218 2.63 41.87 -99.86
C LEU A 218 3.80 42.08 -100.83
N GLU A 219 4.85 41.25 -100.76
CA GLU A 219 5.97 41.29 -101.71
C GLU A 219 5.51 41.03 -103.16
N ASP A 220 4.66 40.04 -103.40
CA ASP A 220 4.16 39.75 -104.74
C ASP A 220 3.19 40.83 -105.25
N ALA A 221 2.40 41.46 -104.36
CA ALA A 221 1.61 42.63 -104.70
C ALA A 221 2.48 43.85 -105.04
N LEU A 222 3.60 44.05 -104.34
CA LEU A 222 4.58 45.09 -104.65
C LEU A 222 5.31 44.80 -105.98
N ARG A 223 5.74 43.56 -106.25
CA ARG A 223 6.30 43.17 -107.56
C ARG A 223 5.32 43.43 -108.69
N LEU A 224 4.04 43.11 -108.51
CA LEU A 224 3.00 43.34 -109.52
C LEU A 224 2.76 44.85 -109.74
N LYS A 225 2.77 45.65 -108.67
CA LYS A 225 2.74 47.12 -108.74
C LYS A 225 3.93 47.65 -109.53
N ASP A 226 5.16 47.28 -109.17
CA ASP A 226 6.38 47.78 -109.79
C ASP A 226 6.46 47.39 -111.29
N ILE A 227 5.98 46.20 -111.66
CA ILE A 227 5.80 45.80 -113.07
C ILE A 227 4.77 46.71 -113.77
N SER A 228 3.64 47.03 -113.12
CA SER A 228 2.62 47.91 -113.70
C SER A 228 3.08 49.38 -113.83
N GLU A 229 3.91 49.86 -112.91
CA GLU A 229 4.53 51.18 -112.96
C GLU A 229 5.61 51.24 -114.06
N GLY A 230 6.43 50.20 -114.19
CA GLY A 230 7.40 50.07 -115.29
C GLY A 230 6.73 50.01 -116.66
N GLN A 231 5.65 49.24 -116.81
CA GLN A 231 4.85 49.21 -118.06
C GLN A 231 4.19 50.56 -118.37
N LEU A 232 3.79 51.31 -117.35
CA LEU A 232 3.29 52.68 -117.52
C LEU A 232 4.41 53.64 -117.96
N GLU A 233 5.61 53.53 -117.39
CA GLU A 233 6.77 54.34 -117.77
C GLU A 233 7.25 54.02 -119.20
N GLU A 234 7.35 52.74 -119.56
CA GLU A 234 7.63 52.29 -120.94
C GLU A 234 6.60 52.83 -121.94
N ALA A 235 5.30 52.80 -121.60
CA ALA A 235 4.24 53.36 -122.46
C ALA A 235 4.34 54.89 -122.58
N LEU A 236 4.76 55.59 -121.52
CA LEU A 236 4.97 57.04 -121.54
C LEU A 236 6.21 57.44 -122.36
N ASP A 237 7.30 56.67 -122.29
CA ASP A 237 8.51 56.92 -123.09
C ASP A 237 8.37 56.47 -124.55
N ALA A 238 7.59 55.42 -124.83
CA ALA A 238 7.12 55.11 -126.17
C ALA A 238 6.28 56.26 -126.75
N LEU A 239 5.34 56.81 -125.98
CA LEU A 239 4.55 57.99 -126.37
C LEU A 239 5.45 59.23 -126.59
N LYS A 240 6.50 59.40 -125.78
CA LYS A 240 7.49 60.49 -125.89
C LYS A 240 8.34 60.37 -127.15
N THR A 241 8.84 59.18 -127.46
CA THR A 241 9.63 58.91 -128.68
C THR A 241 8.76 58.98 -129.94
N GLU A 242 7.52 58.50 -129.93
CA GLU A 242 6.54 58.73 -131.00
C GLU A 242 6.27 60.22 -131.23
N ARG A 243 6.08 61.00 -130.16
CA ARG A 243 5.94 62.47 -130.24
C ARG A 243 7.18 63.13 -130.84
N GLU A 244 8.38 62.64 -130.51
CA GLU A 244 9.64 63.18 -131.01
C GLU A 244 9.90 62.79 -132.48
N GLN A 245 9.67 61.52 -132.87
CA GLN A 245 9.69 61.08 -134.27
C GLN A 245 8.69 61.89 -135.10
N LYS A 246 7.46 62.05 -134.62
CA LYS A 246 6.42 62.89 -135.26
C LYS A 246 6.80 64.37 -135.30
N ASN A 247 7.64 64.86 -134.40
CA ASN A 247 8.21 66.20 -134.45
C ASN A 247 9.36 66.29 -135.48
N ASN A 248 10.20 65.28 -135.57
CA ASN A 248 11.29 65.22 -136.54
C ASN A 248 10.77 65.06 -137.98
N LEU A 249 9.78 64.20 -138.23
CA LEU A 249 9.06 64.12 -139.50
C LEU A 249 8.39 65.45 -139.90
N ARG A 250 7.89 66.24 -138.93
CA ARG A 250 7.39 67.61 -139.18
C ARG A 250 8.53 68.58 -139.55
N LYS A 251 9.69 68.50 -138.90
CA LYS A 251 10.88 69.29 -139.25
C LYS A 251 11.39 68.92 -140.64
N GLU A 252 11.43 67.63 -140.99
CA GLU A 252 11.82 67.12 -142.30
C GLU A 252 10.84 67.55 -143.39
N LEU A 253 9.52 67.46 -143.15
CA LEU A 253 8.51 67.98 -144.08
C LEU A 253 8.67 69.50 -144.30
N ALA A 254 8.91 70.25 -143.22
CA ALA A 254 9.20 71.69 -143.30
C ALA A 254 10.55 71.98 -143.99
N HIS A 255 11.55 71.11 -143.87
CA HIS A 255 12.82 71.24 -144.54
C HIS A 255 12.73 70.89 -146.04
N HIS A 256 11.92 69.90 -146.42
CA HIS A 256 11.59 69.61 -147.81
C HIS A 256 10.83 70.76 -148.47
N LEU A 257 9.84 71.34 -147.78
CA LEU A 257 9.21 72.61 -148.19
C LEU A 257 10.27 73.71 -148.39
N SER A 258 11.18 73.89 -147.44
CA SER A 258 12.29 74.86 -147.51
C SER A 258 13.34 74.56 -148.60
N LEU A 259 13.44 73.33 -149.11
CA LEU A 259 14.38 72.95 -150.18
C LEU A 259 13.75 73.06 -151.58
N SER A 260 12.43 72.88 -151.69
CA SER A 260 11.72 73.02 -152.96
C SER A 260 11.50 74.48 -153.39
N ASP A 261 11.63 75.45 -152.48
CA ASP A 261 11.24 76.85 -152.70
C ASP A 261 12.37 77.75 -153.27
N SER A 262 13.35 77.15 -153.96
CA SER A 262 14.57 77.84 -154.41
C SER A 262 14.60 78.21 -155.90
N VAL A 263 13.53 77.96 -156.67
CA VAL A 263 13.42 78.35 -158.09
C VAL A 263 12.02 78.86 -158.47
N TYR A 264 11.50 79.90 -157.81
CA TYR A 264 10.78 81.02 -158.46
C TYR A 264 10.36 82.13 -157.47
N GLY A 265 10.48 83.40 -157.90
CA GLY A 265 9.57 84.52 -157.58
C GLY A 265 9.20 84.81 -156.11
N ALA A 266 9.79 85.87 -155.53
CA ALA A 266 9.30 86.44 -154.28
C ALA A 266 7.97 87.22 -154.44
N GLY A 267 7.08 87.10 -153.45
CA GLY A 267 6.16 88.18 -153.07
C GLY A 267 4.66 87.96 -153.24
N ALA A 268 3.99 87.54 -152.15
CA ALA A 268 2.63 87.99 -151.80
C ALA A 268 2.37 87.80 -150.30
N HIS A 269 1.72 88.77 -149.65
CA HIS A 269 1.23 88.61 -148.27
C HIS A 269 -0.11 87.87 -148.26
N LEU A 270 -0.32 86.98 -147.28
CA LEU A 270 -1.51 87.10 -146.43
C LEU A 270 -1.25 86.52 -145.04
N ALA A 271 -1.71 87.22 -144.01
CA ALA A 271 -1.70 86.71 -142.64
C ALA A 271 -3.02 85.99 -142.35
N LEU A 272 -2.96 84.86 -141.63
CA LEU A 272 -4.11 84.31 -140.91
C LEU A 272 -3.71 83.95 -139.48
N THR A 273 -3.67 84.99 -138.65
CA THR A 273 -3.93 84.84 -137.22
C THR A 273 -5.37 84.36 -137.03
N VAL A 274 -5.59 83.30 -136.25
CA VAL A 274 -6.83 83.13 -135.47
C VAL A 274 -6.56 82.22 -134.26
N THR A 275 -6.75 82.82 -133.08
CA THR A 275 -7.16 82.26 -131.76
C THR A 275 -6.99 80.75 -131.51
N GLY A 276 -6.41 80.34 -130.38
CA GLY A 276 -7.12 80.34 -129.08
C GLY A 276 -7.60 78.91 -128.77
N VAL A 277 -7.86 78.49 -127.53
CA VAL A 277 -8.31 79.25 -126.35
C VAL A 277 -7.36 79.09 -125.17
N GLU A 278 -7.25 80.15 -124.37
CA GLU A 278 -6.57 80.19 -123.07
C GLU A 278 -7.63 80.15 -121.94
N GLY A 279 -7.37 79.37 -120.88
CA GLY A 279 -8.26 79.21 -119.72
C GLY A 279 -8.47 77.73 -119.35
N LEU A 280 -8.64 77.36 -118.08
CA LEU A 280 -8.73 78.16 -116.85
C LEU A 280 -7.74 77.66 -115.78
N LYS A 281 -7.66 78.41 -114.67
CA LYS A 281 -6.67 78.23 -113.60
C LYS A 281 -7.38 78.26 -112.24
N PHE A 282 -7.02 77.34 -111.34
CA PHE A 282 -7.47 77.28 -109.93
C PHE A 282 -8.98 76.94 -109.70
N PRO A 283 -9.40 76.59 -108.47
CA PRO A 283 -8.81 75.52 -107.63
C PRO A 283 -9.89 74.72 -106.83
N GLU A 284 -9.41 73.90 -105.88
CA GLU A 284 -9.94 73.66 -104.50
C GLU A 284 -11.40 73.20 -104.26
N GLU A 285 -11.49 72.17 -103.41
CA GLU A 285 -12.58 71.71 -102.53
C GLU A 285 -14.02 72.26 -102.65
N THR A 286 -15.01 71.36 -102.56
CA THR A 286 -15.85 71.30 -101.32
C THR A 286 -16.72 70.04 -101.18
N ASN A 287 -17.02 69.77 -99.90
CA ASN A 287 -17.90 68.74 -99.31
C ASN A 287 -19.28 68.52 -99.95
N GLY A 288 -19.80 67.29 -99.79
CA GLY A 288 -21.24 66.98 -99.75
C GLY A 288 -21.56 65.50 -99.99
N THR A 289 -21.98 64.69 -99.01
CA THR A 289 -23.37 64.49 -98.51
C THR A 289 -24.38 64.04 -99.58
N ASN A 290 -25.22 63.00 -99.42
CA ASN A 290 -25.59 62.19 -98.25
C ASN A 290 -26.10 60.79 -98.68
N GLY A 291 -26.13 59.81 -97.77
CA GLY A 291 -26.67 58.46 -98.03
C GLY A 291 -26.90 57.63 -96.77
N SER A 292 -27.85 58.04 -95.92
CA SER A 292 -28.08 57.45 -94.58
C SER A 292 -28.95 56.19 -94.58
N HIS A 293 -28.55 55.16 -93.81
CA HIS A 293 -29.35 54.23 -92.98
C HIS A 293 -28.48 52.99 -92.62
N GLY A 294 -28.38 52.46 -91.39
CA GLY A 294 -28.75 53.00 -90.07
C GLY A 294 -29.38 51.98 -89.11
N SER A 295 -28.59 51.21 -88.32
CA SER A 295 -29.08 50.49 -87.12
C SER A 295 -27.97 50.00 -86.15
N ILE A 296 -27.96 50.53 -84.91
CA ILE A 296 -27.72 49.87 -83.59
C ILE A 296 -26.45 48.99 -83.38
N ILE A 297 -25.33 49.64 -83.02
CA ILE A 297 -24.57 49.59 -81.73
C ILE A 297 -24.75 48.32 -80.83
N PRO A 298 -23.72 47.71 -80.18
CA PRO A 298 -22.31 48.12 -79.93
C PRO A 298 -21.29 47.07 -80.52
N ALA A 299 -20.09 46.67 -80.02
CA ALA A 299 -19.32 46.90 -78.78
C ALA A 299 -17.80 46.55 -78.87
N ALA A 300 -17.03 47.08 -77.91
CA ALA A 300 -15.78 46.57 -77.26
C ALA A 300 -14.56 46.05 -78.07
N ASN A 301 -13.42 46.74 -77.85
CA ASN A 301 -12.01 46.40 -78.16
C ASN A 301 -11.63 46.10 -79.63
N GLY A 302 -10.45 46.50 -80.12
CA GLY A 302 -9.41 47.34 -79.51
C GLY A 302 -8.09 47.14 -80.26
N ASN A 303 -7.52 48.20 -80.84
CA ASN A 303 -6.42 48.07 -81.81
C ASN A 303 -5.06 48.58 -81.30
N ILE A 304 -4.03 47.91 -81.79
CA ILE A 304 -2.60 48.23 -81.67
C ILE A 304 -2.26 49.47 -82.53
N GLU A 305 -1.28 50.27 -82.10
CA GLU A 305 -0.29 51.01 -82.92
C GLU A 305 0.64 51.84 -81.97
N ASP A 306 1.89 52.21 -82.28
CA ASP A 306 2.99 51.50 -82.97
C ASP A 306 4.35 52.24 -82.68
N SER A 307 5.47 51.66 -83.12
CA SER A 307 6.72 52.31 -83.57
C SER A 307 7.48 53.36 -82.72
N ASN A 308 8.67 52.93 -82.29
CA ASN A 308 9.98 53.60 -82.48
C ASN A 308 10.19 55.10 -82.16
N CYS A 309 11.08 55.40 -81.19
CA CYS A 309 12.45 55.94 -81.47
C CYS A 309 13.19 56.41 -80.19
N CYS A 310 14.48 56.04 -80.01
CA CYS A 310 15.63 56.96 -79.76
C CYS A 310 16.95 56.24 -79.35
N ASN A 311 18.09 56.88 -79.65
CA ASN A 311 19.46 56.33 -79.62
C ASN A 311 20.25 56.51 -78.30
N GLY A 312 21.40 55.81 -78.16
CA GLY A 312 22.54 56.20 -77.29
C GLY A 312 23.07 55.09 -76.36
N HIS A 313 23.95 54.18 -76.79
CA HIS A 313 25.42 54.31 -76.97
C HIS A 313 26.27 54.43 -75.69
N ILE A 314 26.75 53.27 -75.20
CA ILE A 314 28.13 52.91 -74.79
C ILE A 314 29.05 54.04 -74.25
N HIS A 315 29.61 53.92 -73.03
CA HIS A 315 31.03 53.50 -72.78
C HIS A 315 31.46 53.49 -71.28
N ASN A 316 32.32 52.53 -70.91
CA ASN A 316 33.36 52.56 -69.84
C ASN A 316 33.02 52.84 -68.34
N SER A 317 33.91 52.57 -67.36
CA SER A 317 34.89 51.46 -67.13
C SER A 317 35.65 51.70 -65.81
N SER A 318 36.07 50.63 -65.10
CA SER A 318 37.02 50.67 -63.95
C SER A 318 36.51 51.34 -62.64
N GLY A 319 36.96 50.98 -61.43
CA GLY A 319 37.75 49.81 -61.04
C GLY A 319 38.39 49.88 -59.64
N LEU A 320 38.44 48.71 -58.97
CA LEU A 320 39.36 48.30 -57.89
C LEU A 320 39.23 48.80 -56.42
N ALA A 321 39.52 47.86 -55.51
CA ALA A 321 40.30 48.01 -54.25
C ALA A 321 39.69 48.50 -52.92
N LYS A 322 38.86 47.65 -52.29
CA LYS A 322 39.24 46.87 -51.08
C LYS A 322 40.09 47.56 -49.97
N LYS A 323 39.51 47.80 -48.78
CA LYS A 323 40.20 47.71 -47.47
C LYS A 323 39.25 47.52 -46.28
N SER A 324 39.80 47.13 -45.12
CA SER A 324 39.10 46.82 -43.86
C SER A 324 39.66 47.66 -42.70
N GLY A 325 38.92 47.84 -41.60
CA GLY A 325 39.37 48.45 -40.35
C GLY A 325 38.27 48.64 -39.29
N ASP A 326 38.48 48.10 -38.09
CA ASP A 326 37.60 48.21 -36.92
C ASP A 326 37.74 49.56 -36.16
N TYR A 327 36.70 49.97 -35.41
CA TYR A 327 36.83 50.69 -34.13
C TYR A 327 35.60 50.50 -33.22
N ARG A 328 35.77 50.64 -31.89
CA ARG A 328 34.70 50.47 -30.87
C ARG A 328 34.30 51.79 -30.17
N ALA A 329 32.98 51.97 -30.00
CA ALA A 329 32.23 52.47 -28.83
C ALA A 329 32.59 53.81 -28.10
N GLY A 330 31.56 54.62 -27.77
CA GLY A 330 31.62 55.45 -26.54
C GLY A 330 30.65 56.64 -26.30
N ARG A 331 29.46 56.37 -25.71
CA ARG A 331 28.65 57.24 -24.80
C ARG A 331 27.87 58.50 -25.29
N LYS A 332 26.55 58.44 -25.07
CA LYS A 332 25.59 59.42 -24.47
C LYS A 332 25.45 60.88 -24.97
N GLY A 333 24.19 61.23 -25.29
CA GLY A 333 23.55 62.54 -25.12
C GLY A 333 22.02 62.42 -25.30
N ASP A 334 21.20 63.03 -24.43
CA ASP A 334 19.72 63.00 -24.50
C ASP A 334 19.18 64.19 -25.33
N GLY A 335 18.07 64.03 -26.09
CA GLY A 335 17.58 65.14 -26.94
C GLY A 335 16.36 64.94 -27.87
N LEU A 336 15.23 64.42 -27.38
CA LEU A 336 13.86 64.74 -27.87
C LEU A 336 13.57 64.88 -29.39
N VAL A 337 13.78 63.83 -30.20
CA VAL A 337 12.92 63.51 -31.37
C VAL A 337 12.84 61.98 -31.52
N PRO A 338 11.66 61.35 -31.67
CA PRO A 338 11.55 59.98 -32.16
C PRO A 338 11.77 60.00 -33.68
N ASP A 339 13.01 59.74 -34.12
CA ASP A 339 13.28 59.53 -35.54
C ASP A 339 12.72 58.16 -35.96
N LEU A 340 11.80 58.15 -36.91
CA LEU A 340 11.14 56.95 -37.44
C LEU A 340 12.15 55.96 -38.04
N PHE A 341 13.30 56.46 -38.53
CA PHE A 341 14.40 55.61 -38.99
C PHE A 341 15.02 54.80 -37.84
N SER A 342 15.04 55.34 -36.61
CA SER A 342 15.63 54.69 -35.45
C SER A 342 14.77 53.57 -34.86
N GLU A 343 13.44 53.70 -34.86
CA GLU A 343 12.53 52.62 -34.43
C GLU A 343 12.54 51.45 -35.42
N LEU A 344 12.50 51.74 -36.73
CA LEU A 344 12.57 50.72 -37.77
C LEU A 344 13.90 49.94 -37.65
N ASN A 345 15.04 50.65 -37.66
CA ASN A 345 16.37 50.04 -37.51
C ASN A 345 16.55 49.32 -36.17
N LEU A 346 15.94 49.78 -35.07
CA LEU A 346 16.03 49.07 -33.79
C LEU A 346 15.26 47.75 -33.83
N SER A 347 14.06 47.72 -34.43
CA SER A 347 13.28 46.49 -34.58
C SER A 347 13.95 45.49 -35.52
N GLU A 348 14.55 45.96 -36.62
CA GLU A 348 15.31 45.14 -37.57
C GLU A 348 16.62 44.65 -36.95
N MET A 349 17.35 45.49 -36.22
CA MET A 349 18.56 45.08 -35.50
C MET A 349 18.27 44.09 -34.36
N GLN A 350 17.10 44.17 -33.72
CA GLN A 350 16.65 43.16 -32.76
C GLN A 350 16.33 41.82 -33.46
N LYS A 351 15.58 41.84 -34.58
CA LYS A 351 15.34 40.65 -35.41
C LYS A 351 16.64 40.02 -35.91
N LEU A 352 17.57 40.81 -36.43
CA LEU A 352 18.89 40.35 -36.89
C LEU A 352 19.75 39.78 -35.74
N LYS A 353 19.70 40.36 -34.54
CA LYS A 353 20.34 39.77 -33.34
C LYS A 353 19.70 38.45 -32.93
N GLN A 354 18.38 38.32 -33.03
CA GLN A 354 17.68 37.09 -32.70
C GLN A 354 17.92 35.98 -33.75
N GLN A 355 17.99 36.35 -35.03
CA GLN A 355 18.44 35.47 -36.12
C GLN A 355 19.91 35.05 -35.94
N LEU A 356 20.81 35.98 -35.57
CA LEU A 356 22.21 35.66 -35.29
C LEU A 356 22.34 34.68 -34.12
N LEU A 357 21.66 34.94 -33.00
CA LEU A 357 21.60 34.01 -31.85
C LEU A 357 20.98 32.66 -32.21
N GLN A 358 20.07 32.62 -33.18
CA GLN A 358 19.47 31.37 -33.66
C GLN A 358 20.47 30.58 -34.52
N VAL A 359 21.13 31.23 -35.48
CA VAL A 359 22.22 30.65 -36.28
C VAL A 359 23.40 30.23 -35.41
N GLU A 360 23.69 30.91 -34.29
CA GLU A 360 24.70 30.48 -33.31
C GLU A 360 24.29 29.18 -32.57
N ARG A 361 23.01 29.00 -32.23
CA ARG A 361 22.50 27.73 -31.68
C ARG A 361 22.52 26.61 -32.71
N GLU A 362 22.08 26.88 -33.93
CA GLU A 362 22.08 25.92 -35.04
C GLU A 362 23.51 25.50 -35.39
N LYS A 363 24.46 26.44 -35.43
CA LYS A 363 25.89 26.15 -35.57
C LYS A 363 26.43 25.28 -34.43
N ALA A 364 26.01 25.53 -33.18
CA ALA A 364 26.42 24.69 -32.05
C ALA A 364 25.84 23.26 -32.14
N ALA A 365 24.57 23.13 -32.53
CA ALA A 365 23.93 21.84 -32.77
C ALA A 365 24.59 21.08 -33.94
N LEU A 366 24.85 21.75 -35.06
CA LEU A 366 25.56 21.18 -36.20
C LEU A 366 26.99 20.75 -35.85
N LEU A 367 27.70 21.47 -34.98
CA LEU A 367 29.01 21.06 -34.47
C LEU A 367 28.92 19.81 -33.57
N MET A 368 27.87 19.69 -32.74
CA MET A 368 27.64 18.46 -31.97
C MET A 368 27.27 17.28 -32.87
N ASN A 369 26.37 17.46 -33.82
CA ASN A 369 26.00 16.42 -34.79
C ASN A 369 27.19 15.98 -35.66
N LEU A 370 28.07 16.92 -36.04
CA LEU A 370 29.32 16.62 -36.74
C LEU A 370 30.28 15.82 -35.86
N GLN A 371 30.42 16.17 -34.58
CA GLN A 371 31.24 15.42 -33.64
C GLN A 371 30.67 14.01 -33.40
N GLU A 372 29.36 13.87 -33.21
CA GLU A 372 28.68 12.58 -33.04
C GLU A 372 28.88 11.70 -34.29
N SER A 373 28.60 12.24 -35.49
CA SER A 373 28.85 11.57 -36.77
C SER A 373 30.31 11.17 -36.95
N GLN A 374 31.26 12.01 -36.52
CA GLN A 374 32.69 11.70 -36.57
C GLN A 374 33.08 10.56 -35.59
N THR A 375 32.50 10.51 -34.40
CA THR A 375 32.70 9.38 -33.47
C THR A 375 32.04 8.09 -33.98
N GLN A 376 30.88 8.18 -34.63
CA GLN A 376 30.21 7.04 -35.24
C GLN A 376 30.96 6.52 -36.48
N LEU A 377 31.60 7.40 -37.24
CA LEU A 377 32.54 7.05 -38.31
C LEU A 377 33.78 6.35 -37.73
N GLN A 378 34.36 6.83 -36.63
CA GLN A 378 35.48 6.15 -35.96
C GLN A 378 35.08 4.76 -35.44
N HIS A 379 33.89 4.61 -34.85
CA HIS A 379 33.38 3.32 -34.39
C HIS A 379 33.14 2.34 -35.55
N THR A 380 32.55 2.81 -36.65
CA THR A 380 32.32 1.96 -37.84
C THR A 380 33.61 1.62 -38.59
N GLN A 381 34.59 2.52 -38.62
CA GLN A 381 35.95 2.22 -39.09
C GLN A 381 36.63 1.16 -38.21
N GLY A 382 36.55 1.28 -36.88
CA GLY A 382 37.09 0.29 -35.93
C GLY A 382 36.45 -1.09 -36.08
N ALA A 383 35.13 -1.15 -36.24
CA ALA A 383 34.41 -2.38 -36.54
C ALA A 383 34.81 -2.97 -37.90
N LEU A 384 35.02 -2.14 -38.93
CA LEU A 384 35.46 -2.59 -40.25
C LEU A 384 36.91 -3.12 -40.22
N THR A 385 37.82 -2.50 -39.47
CA THR A 385 39.17 -3.05 -39.27
C THR A 385 39.13 -4.39 -38.53
N GLU A 386 38.31 -4.52 -37.50
CA GLU A 386 38.14 -5.78 -36.76
C GLU A 386 37.53 -6.89 -37.63
N GLN A 387 36.61 -6.57 -38.54
CA GLN A 387 36.11 -7.54 -39.54
C GLN A 387 37.17 -7.90 -40.59
N ASN A 388 37.96 -6.93 -41.06
CA ASN A 388 39.08 -7.20 -41.97
C ASN A 388 40.15 -8.09 -41.31
N GLU A 389 40.45 -7.89 -40.03
CA GLU A 389 41.34 -8.76 -39.24
C GLU A 389 40.77 -10.18 -39.12
N ARG A 390 39.47 -10.34 -38.84
CA ARG A 390 38.80 -11.66 -38.85
C ARG A 390 38.87 -12.34 -40.22
N VAL A 391 38.64 -11.61 -41.31
CA VAL A 391 38.74 -12.11 -42.69
C VAL A 391 40.19 -12.46 -43.05
N HIS A 392 41.18 -11.72 -42.54
CA HIS A 392 42.60 -12.04 -42.71
C HIS A 392 42.95 -13.35 -41.99
N CYS A 393 42.57 -13.50 -40.71
CA CYS A 393 42.76 -14.72 -39.93
C CYS A 393 42.08 -15.95 -40.58
N LEU A 394 40.90 -15.76 -41.16
CA LEU A 394 40.21 -16.80 -41.94
C LEU A 394 40.94 -17.13 -43.25
N THR A 395 41.45 -16.12 -43.95
CA THR A 395 42.22 -16.28 -45.19
C THR A 395 43.54 -17.01 -44.93
N GLU A 396 44.24 -16.70 -43.85
CA GLU A 396 45.44 -17.41 -43.39
C GLU A 396 45.14 -18.87 -43.03
N ARG A 397 44.03 -19.13 -42.32
CA ARG A 397 43.58 -20.51 -42.05
C ARG A 397 43.24 -21.28 -43.33
N VAL A 398 42.56 -20.66 -44.29
CA VAL A 398 42.24 -21.26 -45.59
C VAL A 398 43.50 -21.51 -46.40
N ASN A 399 44.49 -20.62 -46.37
CA ASN A 399 45.75 -20.81 -47.08
C ASN A 399 46.63 -21.88 -46.39
N ALA A 400 46.64 -21.95 -45.06
CA ALA A 400 47.27 -23.06 -44.32
C ALA A 400 46.64 -24.42 -44.67
N LEU A 401 45.31 -24.48 -44.79
CA LEU A 401 44.60 -25.68 -45.27
C LEU A 401 44.95 -26.03 -46.73
N LYS A 402 45.13 -25.04 -47.61
CA LYS A 402 45.61 -25.25 -48.99
C LYS A 402 47.04 -25.77 -49.04
N HIS A 403 47.95 -25.25 -48.21
CA HIS A 403 49.31 -25.78 -48.10
C HIS A 403 49.32 -27.23 -47.60
N LEU A 404 48.51 -27.55 -46.59
CA LEU A 404 48.30 -28.94 -46.10
C LEU A 404 47.59 -29.87 -47.12
N HIS A 405 47.01 -29.32 -48.19
CA HIS A 405 46.51 -30.07 -49.35
C HIS A 405 47.60 -30.28 -50.40
N ALA A 406 48.34 -29.21 -50.74
CA ALA A 406 49.44 -29.26 -51.70
C ALA A 406 50.58 -30.19 -51.25
N ASP A 407 50.90 -30.20 -49.95
CA ASP A 407 51.90 -31.13 -49.35
C ASP A 407 51.46 -32.61 -49.39
N LYS A 408 50.26 -32.92 -49.88
CA LYS A 408 49.78 -34.29 -50.16
C LYS A 408 49.75 -34.66 -51.64
N GLU A 409 50.01 -33.71 -52.55
CA GLU A 409 49.89 -33.90 -54.01
C GLU A 409 51.26 -33.91 -54.72
N LEU A 410 52.30 -34.43 -54.04
CA LEU A 410 53.62 -34.69 -54.62
C LEU A 410 53.79 -36.18 -54.97
N GLY A 411 53.43 -36.52 -56.21
CA GLY A 411 53.51 -37.89 -56.75
C GLY A 411 53.27 -37.99 -58.26
N ASP A 412 54.24 -37.51 -59.06
CA ASP A 412 54.76 -37.96 -60.38
C ASP A 412 53.99 -39.01 -61.24
N PRO A 413 54.18 -39.07 -62.60
CA PRO A 413 54.60 -38.06 -63.60
C PRO A 413 53.85 -38.17 -64.97
N GLN A 414 54.44 -37.63 -66.07
CA GLN A 414 54.08 -37.78 -67.52
C GLN A 414 52.76 -37.11 -68.00
N GLU A 415 52.61 -36.58 -69.23
CA GLU A 415 53.46 -36.47 -70.45
C GLU A 415 53.30 -35.05 -71.08
N SER A 416 54.28 -34.49 -71.82
CA SER A 416 54.39 -34.42 -73.31
C SER A 416 53.06 -34.14 -74.06
N GLU A 417 52.96 -33.29 -75.10
CA GLU A 417 53.96 -32.82 -76.09
C GLU A 417 53.55 -31.47 -76.77
N LYS A 418 54.33 -30.95 -77.74
CA LYS A 418 53.98 -29.82 -78.64
C LYS A 418 54.19 -30.22 -80.13
N PRO A 419 53.33 -29.75 -81.06
CA PRO A 419 53.75 -28.77 -82.08
C PRO A 419 52.64 -27.70 -82.37
N ASP A 420 52.82 -26.55 -83.01
CA ASP A 420 53.82 -25.93 -83.91
C ASP A 420 53.62 -26.10 -85.45
N GLY A 421 53.84 -25.01 -86.22
CA GLY A 421 54.24 -25.06 -87.65
C GLY A 421 53.24 -24.81 -88.80
N GLY A 422 53.00 -23.54 -89.18
CA GLY A 422 52.76 -23.05 -90.58
C GLY A 422 51.51 -23.51 -91.38
N SER A 423 51.33 -23.15 -92.66
CA SER A 423 51.75 -21.94 -93.43
C SER A 423 51.19 -21.93 -94.88
N SER A 424 50.47 -20.87 -95.26
CA SER A 424 50.17 -20.42 -96.65
C SER A 424 49.35 -21.30 -97.64
N PRO A 425 48.75 -20.70 -98.70
CA PRO A 425 47.85 -21.38 -99.64
C PRO A 425 48.44 -21.63 -101.04
N SER A 426 47.75 -22.44 -101.85
CA SER A 426 47.75 -22.34 -103.31
C SER A 426 46.40 -22.81 -103.88
N ALA A 427 46.03 -22.30 -105.05
CA ALA A 427 44.67 -22.44 -105.62
C ALA A 427 44.56 -23.57 -106.67
N ASN A 428 43.32 -24.06 -106.89
CA ASN A 428 42.91 -24.44 -108.25
C ASN A 428 41.40 -24.27 -108.48
N SER A 429 41.02 -24.14 -109.75
CA SER A 429 39.79 -23.50 -110.22
C SER A 429 38.53 -24.38 -110.28
N HIS A 430 37.40 -23.76 -109.89
CA HIS A 430 36.08 -23.86 -110.52
C HIS A 430 35.65 -25.19 -111.18
N ARG A 431 35.24 -26.15 -110.36
CA ARG A 431 33.98 -26.88 -110.55
C ARG A 431 33.26 -26.98 -109.19
N ASN A 432 31.97 -27.33 -109.21
CA ASN A 432 31.18 -27.76 -108.04
C ASN A 432 30.66 -26.68 -107.05
N SER A 433 29.99 -25.63 -107.54
CA SER A 433 29.23 -24.70 -106.66
C SER A 433 28.17 -25.40 -105.79
N ASP A 434 27.60 -26.51 -106.27
CA ASP A 434 26.54 -27.25 -105.57
C ASP A 434 27.05 -28.20 -104.47
N ILE A 435 28.34 -28.59 -104.49
CA ILE A 435 28.91 -29.47 -103.44
C ILE A 435 29.09 -28.69 -102.14
N HIS A 436 29.61 -27.46 -102.20
CA HIS A 436 29.71 -26.59 -101.04
C HIS A 436 28.35 -26.28 -100.39
N GLY A 437 27.24 -26.32 -101.15
CA GLY A 437 25.89 -26.19 -100.59
C GLY A 437 25.55 -27.32 -99.61
N PHE A 438 25.92 -28.56 -99.96
CA PHE A 438 25.72 -29.73 -99.09
C PHE A 438 26.72 -29.73 -97.92
N GLU A 439 28.00 -29.45 -98.17
CA GLU A 439 29.04 -29.38 -97.13
C GLU A 439 28.76 -28.29 -96.09
N ILE A 440 28.30 -27.10 -96.51
CA ILE A 440 27.91 -26.02 -95.59
C ILE A 440 26.66 -26.41 -94.78
N LEU A 441 25.71 -27.14 -95.37
CA LEU A 441 24.54 -27.64 -94.64
C LEU A 441 24.93 -28.74 -93.65
N GLU A 442 25.85 -29.65 -94.01
CA GLU A 442 26.40 -30.66 -93.13
C GLU A 442 27.20 -30.02 -91.98
N PHE A 443 28.00 -28.98 -92.24
CA PHE A 443 28.75 -28.25 -91.22
C PHE A 443 27.80 -27.51 -90.27
N LYS A 444 26.76 -26.84 -90.79
CA LYS A 444 25.70 -26.22 -89.97
C LYS A 444 24.93 -27.24 -89.15
N TYR A 445 24.62 -28.42 -89.71
CA TYR A 445 23.97 -29.50 -88.98
C TYR A 445 24.89 -30.06 -87.88
N LYS A 446 26.18 -30.25 -88.15
CA LYS A 446 27.19 -30.64 -87.13
C LYS A 446 27.29 -29.62 -86.01
N VAL A 447 27.38 -28.33 -86.33
CA VAL A 447 27.41 -27.23 -85.32
C VAL A 447 26.12 -27.20 -84.49
N ALA A 448 24.95 -27.32 -85.12
CA ALA A 448 23.68 -27.38 -84.40
C ALA A 448 23.54 -28.67 -83.55
N VAL A 449 24.11 -29.79 -83.99
CA VAL A 449 24.15 -31.03 -83.20
C VAL A 449 25.12 -30.92 -82.02
N THR A 450 26.27 -30.28 -82.16
CA THR A 450 27.15 -29.98 -81.00
C THR A 450 26.47 -29.01 -80.04
N GLU A 451 25.87 -27.92 -80.54
CA GLU A 451 25.13 -26.97 -79.71
C GLU A 451 23.95 -27.64 -78.96
N VAL A 452 23.23 -28.57 -79.59
CA VAL A 452 22.19 -29.38 -78.94
C VAL A 452 22.76 -30.41 -77.94
N ILE A 453 23.98 -30.92 -78.14
CA ILE A 453 24.68 -31.78 -77.17
C ILE A 453 25.14 -30.94 -75.97
N ASP A 454 25.69 -29.76 -76.21
CA ASP A 454 26.21 -28.85 -75.19
C ASP A 454 25.06 -28.29 -74.34
N LEU A 455 23.98 -27.77 -74.96
CA LEU A 455 22.75 -27.36 -74.28
C LEU A 455 22.10 -28.51 -73.49
N LYS A 456 22.27 -29.77 -73.94
CA LYS A 456 21.78 -30.97 -73.22
C LYS A 456 22.70 -31.38 -72.07
N ALA A 457 24.01 -31.12 -72.18
CA ALA A 457 24.96 -31.25 -71.08
C ALA A 457 24.74 -30.15 -70.03
N GLU A 458 24.48 -28.91 -70.45
CA GLU A 458 24.07 -27.80 -69.59
C GLU A 458 22.74 -28.08 -68.90
N LEU A 459 21.70 -28.54 -69.62
CA LEU A 459 20.44 -28.97 -69.00
C LEU A 459 20.62 -30.12 -68.02
N LYS A 460 21.52 -31.08 -68.30
CA LYS A 460 21.87 -32.13 -67.34
C LYS A 460 22.55 -31.53 -66.11
N ALA A 461 23.59 -30.71 -66.28
CA ALA A 461 24.34 -30.09 -65.20
C ALA A 461 23.49 -29.12 -64.36
N LEU A 462 22.55 -28.40 -64.99
CA LEU A 462 21.60 -27.52 -64.31
C LEU A 462 20.54 -28.33 -63.56
N LYS A 463 20.04 -29.43 -64.13
CA LYS A 463 19.15 -30.36 -63.44
C LYS A 463 19.87 -31.06 -62.28
N GLU A 464 21.14 -31.43 -62.45
CA GLU A 464 21.95 -32.10 -61.44
C GLU A 464 22.32 -31.14 -60.30
N LYS A 465 22.60 -29.85 -60.60
CA LYS A 465 22.67 -28.78 -59.60
C LYS A 465 21.32 -28.53 -58.90
N TYR A 466 20.21 -28.49 -59.64
CA TYR A 466 18.88 -28.32 -59.07
C TYR A 466 18.54 -29.46 -58.11
N ASN A 467 18.77 -30.70 -58.52
CA ASN A 467 18.67 -31.89 -57.66
C ASN A 467 19.59 -31.76 -56.44
N GLN A 468 20.86 -31.37 -56.59
CA GLN A 468 21.78 -31.14 -55.46
C GLN A 468 21.29 -30.04 -54.49
N THR A 469 20.63 -28.98 -54.97
CA THR A 469 19.97 -28.02 -54.08
C THR A 469 18.71 -28.56 -53.44
N VAL A 470 17.91 -29.38 -54.11
CA VAL A 470 16.69 -29.98 -53.54
C VAL A 470 17.03 -31.06 -52.50
N GLU A 471 17.98 -31.94 -52.82
CA GLU A 471 18.48 -33.02 -51.95
C GLU A 471 19.42 -32.50 -50.84
N GLY A 472 20.00 -31.30 -51.01
CA GLY A 472 20.83 -30.62 -50.00
C GLY A 472 20.09 -29.56 -49.16
N GLN A 473 18.84 -29.23 -49.49
CA GLN A 473 18.00 -28.30 -48.74
C GLN A 473 16.76 -28.97 -48.13
N GLY A 474 16.41 -30.19 -48.56
CA GLY A 474 15.52 -31.07 -47.83
C GLY A 474 16.15 -31.60 -46.53
N ASP A 475 15.29 -31.85 -45.55
CA ASP A 475 15.44 -32.87 -44.50
C ASP A 475 16.67 -32.76 -43.57
N CYS A 476 17.32 -31.59 -43.47
CA CYS A 476 18.33 -31.31 -42.43
C CYS A 476 18.29 -29.87 -41.90
N HIS A 477 18.91 -28.89 -42.56
CA HIS A 477 19.21 -27.60 -41.91
C HIS A 477 17.95 -26.81 -41.48
N ASP A 478 16.86 -26.85 -42.25
CA ASP A 478 15.61 -26.20 -41.84
C ASP A 478 14.78 -27.06 -40.86
N ASP A 479 14.88 -28.39 -40.91
CA ASP A 479 14.28 -29.28 -39.90
C ASP A 479 14.98 -29.19 -38.54
N ASP A 480 16.31 -29.14 -38.49
CA ASP A 480 17.10 -28.86 -37.27
C ASP A 480 16.70 -27.52 -36.64
N ARG A 481 16.42 -26.51 -37.47
CA ARG A 481 15.96 -25.19 -37.02
C ARG A 481 14.52 -25.23 -36.53
N VAL A 482 13.62 -25.94 -37.23
CA VAL A 482 12.24 -26.14 -36.81
C VAL A 482 12.19 -26.94 -35.50
N GLN A 483 13.00 -27.99 -35.35
CA GLN A 483 13.13 -28.75 -34.12
C GLN A 483 13.68 -27.89 -32.98
N ALA A 484 14.77 -27.15 -33.18
CA ALA A 484 15.32 -26.25 -32.16
C ALA A 484 14.31 -25.16 -31.73
N LEU A 485 13.50 -24.64 -32.66
CA LEU A 485 12.40 -23.72 -32.36
C LEU A 485 11.25 -24.43 -31.63
N SER A 486 10.88 -25.65 -32.01
CA SER A 486 9.87 -26.47 -31.32
C SER A 486 10.31 -26.84 -29.90
N GLU A 487 11.59 -27.10 -29.66
CA GLU A 487 12.16 -27.35 -28.33
C GLU A 487 12.16 -26.07 -27.47
N GLN A 488 12.49 -24.91 -28.06
CA GLN A 488 12.37 -23.60 -27.39
C GLN A 488 10.92 -23.26 -27.06
N ILE A 489 9.97 -23.48 -27.97
CA ILE A 489 8.53 -23.33 -27.73
C ILE A 489 8.10 -24.28 -26.60
N SER A 490 8.48 -25.56 -26.65
CA SER A 490 8.18 -26.56 -25.62
C SER A 490 8.79 -26.21 -24.25
N HIS A 491 9.93 -25.51 -24.23
CA HIS A 491 10.55 -24.98 -23.01
C HIS A 491 9.78 -23.78 -22.46
N LEU A 492 9.42 -22.82 -23.32
CA LEU A 492 8.60 -21.65 -22.95
C LEU A 492 7.20 -22.07 -22.49
N GLU A 493 6.57 -23.05 -23.13
CA GLU A 493 5.29 -23.61 -22.68
C GLU A 493 5.37 -24.25 -21.31
N ARG A 494 6.46 -24.99 -21.00
CA ARG A 494 6.68 -25.54 -19.65
C ARG A 494 6.88 -24.43 -18.63
N SER A 495 7.75 -23.46 -18.90
CA SER A 495 7.96 -22.29 -18.03
C SER A 495 6.67 -21.49 -17.79
N CYS A 496 5.85 -21.28 -18.81
CA CYS A 496 4.55 -20.62 -18.72
C CYS A 496 3.46 -21.50 -18.08
N ARG A 497 3.63 -22.81 -18.01
CA ARG A 497 2.75 -23.74 -17.28
C ARG A 497 3.10 -23.73 -15.80
N GLU A 498 4.37 -23.95 -15.47
CA GLU A 498 4.90 -23.84 -14.11
C GLU A 498 4.63 -22.46 -13.50
N GLY A 499 4.76 -21.38 -14.29
CA GLY A 499 4.43 -20.03 -13.85
C GLY A 499 2.95 -19.86 -13.50
N ARG A 500 2.04 -20.44 -14.30
CA ARG A 500 0.60 -20.45 -13.99
C ARG A 500 0.26 -21.33 -12.78
N GLU A 501 0.93 -22.47 -12.62
CA GLU A 501 0.78 -23.35 -11.45
C GLU A 501 1.29 -22.68 -10.16
N LYS A 502 2.42 -21.97 -10.22
CA LYS A 502 2.95 -21.15 -9.11
C LYS A 502 2.00 -20.00 -8.75
N VAL A 503 1.42 -19.30 -9.74
CA VAL A 503 0.40 -18.28 -9.50
C VAL A 503 -0.88 -18.87 -8.89
N ALA A 504 -1.38 -20.01 -9.40
CA ALA A 504 -2.56 -20.67 -8.85
C ALA A 504 -2.34 -21.18 -7.41
N GLY A 505 -1.12 -21.64 -7.09
CA GLY A 505 -0.70 -21.97 -5.72
C GLY A 505 -0.73 -20.76 -4.80
N LEU A 506 -0.07 -19.66 -5.19
CA LEU A 506 -0.06 -18.40 -4.42
C LEU A 506 -1.47 -17.80 -4.26
N GLU A 507 -2.34 -17.92 -5.26
CA GLU A 507 -3.76 -17.53 -5.14
C GLU A 507 -4.54 -18.42 -4.17
N ALA A 508 -4.23 -19.73 -4.11
CA ALA A 508 -4.83 -20.65 -3.15
C ALA A 508 -4.36 -20.36 -1.72
N GLU A 509 -3.07 -20.13 -1.52
CA GLU A 509 -2.48 -19.71 -0.24
C GLU A 509 -3.04 -18.37 0.22
N LEU A 510 -3.10 -17.36 -0.66
CA LEU A 510 -3.70 -16.06 -0.35
C LEU A 510 -5.19 -16.18 0.04
N ARG A 511 -5.94 -17.06 -0.63
CA ARG A 511 -7.34 -17.35 -0.32
C ARG A 511 -7.51 -18.04 1.04
N ALA A 512 -6.63 -18.98 1.37
CA ALA A 512 -6.61 -19.64 2.68
C ALA A 512 -6.18 -18.69 3.82
N ALA A 513 -5.17 -17.86 3.59
CA ALA A 513 -4.74 -16.80 4.50
C ALA A 513 -5.85 -15.75 4.71
N THR A 514 -6.62 -15.42 3.66
CA THR A 514 -7.78 -14.53 3.77
C THR A 514 -8.89 -15.17 4.60
N SER A 515 -9.19 -16.46 4.40
CA SER A 515 -10.19 -17.19 5.19
C SER A 515 -9.83 -17.16 6.68
N THR A 516 -8.62 -17.62 7.03
CA THR A 516 -8.16 -17.66 8.43
C THR A 516 -8.05 -16.26 9.05
N ALA A 517 -7.70 -15.23 8.27
CA ALA A 517 -7.80 -13.83 8.71
C ALA A 517 -9.26 -13.42 9.03
N THR A 518 -10.23 -13.73 8.17
CA THR A 518 -11.65 -13.42 8.44
C THR A 518 -12.23 -14.23 9.62
N GLU A 519 -11.83 -15.49 9.77
CA GLU A 519 -12.19 -16.35 10.91
C GLU A 519 -11.62 -15.80 12.22
N SER A 520 -10.35 -15.39 12.23
CA SER A 520 -9.74 -14.78 13.42
C SER A 520 -10.36 -13.43 13.77
N GLN A 521 -10.73 -12.60 12.79
CA GLN A 521 -11.48 -11.37 13.02
C GLN A 521 -12.90 -11.64 13.58
N SER A 522 -13.58 -12.69 13.11
CA SER A 522 -14.89 -13.11 13.63
C SER A 522 -14.79 -13.59 15.09
N MET A 523 -13.76 -14.37 15.42
CA MET A 523 -13.45 -14.75 16.81
C MET A 523 -13.11 -13.53 17.67
N LEU A 524 -12.37 -12.55 17.14
CA LEU A 524 -12.00 -11.31 17.83
C LEU A 524 -13.24 -10.44 18.14
N ASN A 525 -14.14 -10.29 17.16
CA ASN A 525 -15.42 -9.59 17.34
C ASN A 525 -16.27 -10.30 18.42
N THR A 526 -16.36 -11.63 18.37
CA THR A 526 -17.09 -12.44 19.35
C THR A 526 -16.50 -12.28 20.76
N ALA A 527 -15.16 -12.25 20.89
CA ALA A 527 -14.49 -11.99 22.16
C ALA A 527 -14.75 -10.56 22.68
N GLN A 528 -14.83 -9.57 21.78
CA GLN A 528 -15.17 -8.18 22.12
C GLN A 528 -16.62 -8.07 22.64
N ASP A 529 -17.59 -8.66 21.96
CA ASP A 529 -19.00 -8.68 22.39
C ASP A 529 -19.22 -9.44 23.71
N ASN A 530 -18.48 -10.53 23.93
CA ASN A 530 -18.47 -11.25 25.21
C ASN A 530 -17.92 -10.39 26.36
N LEU A 531 -16.84 -9.64 26.12
CA LEU A 531 -16.28 -8.70 27.10
C LEU A 531 -17.21 -7.49 27.36
N VAL A 532 -17.94 -7.00 26.34
CA VAL A 532 -18.98 -5.97 26.55
C VAL A 532 -20.11 -6.53 27.42
N THR A 533 -20.52 -7.78 27.18
CA THR A 533 -21.54 -8.47 28.00
C THR A 533 -21.09 -8.60 29.46
N PHE A 534 -19.85 -9.05 29.70
CA PHE A 534 -19.29 -9.17 31.05
C PHE A 534 -19.19 -7.81 31.77
N SER A 535 -18.86 -6.73 31.05
CA SER A 535 -18.88 -5.36 31.58
C SER A 535 -20.29 -4.92 32.01
N GLU A 536 -21.34 -5.27 31.25
CA GLU A 536 -22.72 -4.99 31.62
C GLU A 536 -23.18 -5.80 32.84
N GLU A 537 -22.78 -7.06 32.96
CA GLU A 537 -23.09 -7.92 34.10
C GLU A 537 -22.41 -7.44 35.38
N LEU A 538 -21.11 -7.10 35.33
CA LEU A 538 -20.38 -6.51 36.45
C LEU A 538 -21.02 -5.19 36.92
N ALA A 539 -21.43 -4.33 35.99
CA ALA A 539 -22.08 -3.07 36.33
C ALA A 539 -23.49 -3.27 36.93
N GLN A 540 -24.26 -4.26 36.47
CA GLN A 540 -25.54 -4.65 37.06
C GLN A 540 -25.37 -5.21 38.47
N LEU A 541 -24.41 -6.11 38.67
CA LEU A 541 -24.10 -6.70 39.98
C LEU A 541 -23.63 -5.64 40.98
N TYR A 542 -22.76 -4.71 40.55
CA TYR A 542 -22.36 -3.55 41.36
C TYR A 542 -23.56 -2.68 41.75
N HIS A 543 -24.46 -2.38 40.80
CA HIS A 543 -25.67 -1.61 41.08
C HIS A 543 -26.58 -2.32 42.10
N HIS A 544 -26.75 -3.64 41.99
CA HIS A 544 -27.54 -4.43 42.92
C HIS A 544 -26.94 -4.43 44.34
N VAL A 545 -25.62 -4.62 44.50
CA VAL A 545 -24.95 -4.54 45.80
C VAL A 545 -25.12 -3.16 46.45
N CYS A 546 -25.00 -2.08 45.67
CA CYS A 546 -25.24 -0.72 46.17
C CYS A 546 -26.69 -0.56 46.68
N LEU A 547 -27.69 -1.01 45.90
CA LEU A 547 -29.10 -0.97 46.30
C LEU A 547 -29.36 -1.76 47.59
N CYS A 548 -28.81 -2.98 47.73
CA CYS A 548 -28.95 -3.80 48.93
C CYS A 548 -28.33 -3.17 50.19
N ASN A 549 -27.30 -2.32 50.03
CA ASN A 549 -26.72 -1.58 51.14
C ASN A 549 -27.47 -0.27 51.48
N ASN A 550 -28.29 0.26 50.55
CA ASN A 550 -28.81 1.64 50.48
C ASN A 550 -27.72 2.69 50.17
N GLU A 551 -26.73 2.33 49.37
CA GLU A 551 -25.66 3.20 48.90
C GLU A 551 -25.96 3.76 47.50
N THR A 552 -25.54 5.00 47.23
CA THR A 552 -25.60 5.58 45.88
C THR A 552 -24.47 5.01 45.01
N PRO A 553 -24.76 4.37 43.86
CA PRO A 553 -23.74 3.80 42.99
C PRO A 553 -22.77 4.88 42.48
N ASN A 554 -21.47 4.57 42.45
CA ASN A 554 -20.47 5.50 41.97
C ASN A 554 -20.72 5.85 40.48
N ARG A 555 -20.67 7.15 40.16
CA ARG A 555 -20.97 7.69 38.82
C ARG A 555 -20.15 7.05 37.71
N VAL A 556 -18.87 6.76 37.96
CA VAL A 556 -17.97 6.07 37.01
C VAL A 556 -18.56 4.73 36.52
N MET A 557 -19.16 3.95 37.43
CA MET A 557 -19.78 2.66 37.10
C MET A 557 -21.10 2.82 36.33
N LEU A 558 -21.87 3.88 36.60
CA LEU A 558 -23.08 4.22 35.85
C LEU A 558 -22.76 4.70 34.44
N ASP A 559 -21.66 5.43 34.25
CA ASP A 559 -21.20 5.88 32.96
C ASP A 559 -20.66 4.71 32.11
N TYR A 560 -19.97 3.72 32.70
CA TYR A 560 -19.65 2.45 32.02
C TYR A 560 -20.92 1.68 31.60
N TYR A 561 -21.93 1.56 32.48
CA TYR A 561 -23.19 0.88 32.17
C TYR A 561 -23.94 1.52 30.99
N ARG A 562 -23.92 2.86 30.91
CA ARG A 562 -24.46 3.60 29.76
C ARG A 562 -23.65 3.35 28.49
N GLN A 563 -22.33 3.38 28.59
CA GLN A 563 -21.43 3.22 27.44
C GLN A 563 -21.57 1.83 26.80
N SER A 564 -21.64 0.75 27.58
CA SER A 564 -21.82 -0.61 27.04
C SER A 564 -23.13 -0.79 26.26
N ARG A 565 -24.25 -0.26 26.78
CA ARG A 565 -25.53 -0.25 26.05
C ARG A 565 -25.43 0.48 24.71
N ILE A 566 -24.72 1.62 24.67
CA ILE A 566 -24.53 2.41 23.44
C ILE A 566 -23.66 1.65 22.41
N THR A 567 -22.70 0.84 22.84
CA THR A 567 -21.90 0.02 21.93
C THR A 567 -22.70 -1.12 21.28
N ARG A 568 -23.57 -1.83 22.02
CA ARG A 568 -24.42 -2.89 21.42
C ARG A 568 -25.31 -2.38 20.30
N SER A 569 -25.88 -1.19 20.45
CA SER A 569 -26.76 -0.57 19.45
C SER A 569 -26.09 -0.23 18.11
N GLY A 570 -24.76 -0.39 17.99
CA GLY A 570 -24.04 -0.29 16.71
C GLY A 570 -23.82 -1.62 15.99
N SER A 571 -23.89 -2.76 16.67
CA SER A 571 -23.44 -4.07 16.15
C SER A 571 -24.58 -4.93 15.56
N LEU A 572 -25.82 -4.74 16.00
CA LEU A 572 -26.97 -5.59 15.64
C LEU A 572 -27.56 -5.33 14.25
N LYS A 573 -26.72 -5.37 13.20
CA LYS A 573 -27.15 -5.71 11.84
C LYS A 573 -26.02 -6.31 11.02
N GLY A 574 -25.75 -7.60 11.23
CA GLY A 574 -24.87 -8.38 10.38
C GLY A 574 -25.33 -8.32 8.92
N SER A 575 -24.46 -7.83 8.05
CA SER A 575 -24.65 -7.78 6.60
C SER A 575 -23.53 -8.59 5.95
N GLU A 576 -23.79 -9.88 5.73
CA GLU A 576 -22.97 -10.79 4.95
C GLU A 576 -22.96 -10.38 3.46
N ASP A 577 -22.32 -9.26 3.15
CA ASP A 577 -21.88 -8.91 1.79
C ASP A 577 -20.55 -8.13 1.84
N PRO A 578 -19.41 -8.73 1.45
CA PRO A 578 -18.10 -8.07 1.45
C PRO A 578 -18.01 -6.87 0.49
N ARG A 579 -19.02 -6.64 -0.36
CA ARG A 579 -19.08 -5.50 -1.29
C ARG A 579 -19.49 -4.18 -0.63
N ALA A 580 -20.03 -4.22 0.59
CA ALA A 580 -20.57 -3.04 1.28
C ALA A 580 -19.53 -1.95 1.63
N LEU A 581 -18.23 -2.28 1.64
CA LEU A 581 -17.14 -1.35 1.96
C LEU A 581 -16.56 -0.62 0.73
N LEU A 582 -17.01 -0.92 -0.48
CA LEU A 582 -16.56 -0.23 -1.70
C LEU A 582 -17.48 0.93 -2.05
N SER A 583 -16.89 2.09 -2.40
CA SER A 583 -17.68 3.22 -2.89
C SER A 583 -18.49 2.83 -4.15
N PRO A 584 -19.70 3.39 -4.38
CA PRO A 584 -20.58 2.96 -5.48
C PRO A 584 -19.98 3.05 -6.89
N ARG A 585 -18.89 3.82 -7.08
CA ARG A 585 -18.12 3.88 -8.33
C ARG A 585 -17.15 2.70 -8.50
N LEU A 586 -16.60 2.15 -7.41
CA LEU A 586 -15.68 1.01 -7.44
C LEU A 586 -16.43 -0.30 -7.70
N ALA A 587 -17.53 -0.54 -6.97
CA ALA A 587 -18.38 -1.72 -7.20
C ALA A 587 -18.87 -1.82 -8.66
N ARG A 588 -19.26 -0.69 -9.26
CA ARG A 588 -19.70 -0.62 -10.66
C ARG A 588 -18.57 -0.87 -11.68
N ARG A 589 -17.33 -0.47 -11.37
CA ARG A 589 -16.15 -0.77 -12.22
C ARG A 589 -15.76 -2.25 -12.16
N LEU A 590 -15.85 -2.89 -11.00
CA LEU A 590 -15.57 -4.32 -10.86
C LEU A 590 -16.62 -5.17 -11.60
N ALA A 591 -17.91 -4.83 -11.48
CA ALA A 591 -18.98 -5.50 -12.23
C ALA A 591 -18.79 -5.40 -13.76
N ALA A 592 -18.27 -4.27 -14.26
CA ALA A 592 -17.95 -4.11 -15.69
C ALA A 592 -16.71 -4.95 -16.12
N ALA A 593 -15.72 -5.11 -15.24
CA ALA A 593 -14.54 -5.94 -15.52
C ALA A 593 -14.88 -7.44 -15.57
N SER A 594 -15.74 -7.92 -14.66
CA SER A 594 -16.17 -9.33 -14.62
C SER A 594 -16.99 -9.78 -15.85
N ALA A 595 -17.52 -8.84 -16.63
CA ALA A 595 -18.32 -9.13 -17.83
C ALA A 595 -17.47 -9.30 -19.11
N ALA A 596 -16.17 -8.94 -19.09
CA ALA A 596 -15.31 -8.91 -20.28
C ALA A 596 -14.57 -10.25 -20.55
N GLY A 597 -15.18 -11.38 -20.16
CA GLY A 597 -14.48 -12.66 -19.89
C GLY A 597 -14.70 -13.82 -20.88
N SER A 598 -15.13 -13.57 -22.12
CA SER A 598 -15.03 -14.56 -23.22
C SER A 598 -15.24 -13.89 -24.58
N PRO A 599 -14.70 -14.43 -25.70
CA PRO A 599 -14.69 -13.73 -26.98
C PRO A 599 -15.93 -13.99 -27.84
N ASP A 600 -16.44 -12.94 -28.48
CA ASP A 600 -16.59 -12.94 -29.95
C ASP A 600 -16.78 -11.51 -30.49
N SER A 601 -16.55 -11.34 -31.80
CA SER A 601 -16.75 -10.08 -32.53
C SER A 601 -17.38 -10.40 -33.89
N PRO A 602 -18.27 -9.56 -34.47
CA PRO A 602 -17.76 -8.37 -35.15
C PRO A 602 -18.74 -7.17 -35.29
N ARG A 603 -18.19 -6.09 -35.89
CA ARG A 603 -18.83 -4.93 -36.55
C ARG A 603 -19.37 -3.77 -35.70
N SER A 604 -18.86 -2.58 -36.03
CA SER A 604 -19.50 -1.27 -35.87
C SER A 604 -20.61 -1.07 -36.93
N PRO A 605 -21.45 -0.02 -36.83
CA PRO A 605 -21.05 1.24 -37.48
C PRO A 605 -21.54 2.56 -36.81
N VAL A 606 -20.78 3.62 -37.08
CA VAL A 606 -21.09 5.08 -37.21
C VAL A 606 -21.93 5.89 -36.19
N ASP A 607 -21.42 7.12 -36.02
CA ASP A 607 -22.10 8.43 -35.89
C ASP A 607 -22.63 9.02 -34.57
N SER A 608 -22.47 10.35 -34.52
CA SER A 608 -22.96 11.36 -33.56
C SER A 608 -24.12 12.15 -34.24
N PRO A 609 -24.81 13.18 -33.66
CA PRO A 609 -24.52 14.13 -32.55
C PRO A 609 -25.63 14.08 -31.46
N SER A 610 -25.92 15.04 -30.56
CA SER A 610 -25.60 16.48 -30.37
C SER A 610 -25.52 16.82 -28.86
N LYS A 611 -24.75 17.82 -28.36
CA LYS A 611 -24.94 19.29 -28.46
C LYS A 611 -26.33 19.78 -28.02
N ASP A 612 -26.49 20.72 -27.06
CA ASP A 612 -25.54 21.29 -26.07
C ASP A 612 -26.07 21.11 -24.61
N THR A 613 -26.61 22.04 -23.80
CA THR A 613 -26.81 23.51 -23.90
C THR A 613 -27.08 24.13 -22.49
N LEU A 614 -26.32 25.17 -22.10
CA LEU A 614 -26.61 26.20 -21.05
C LEU A 614 -26.60 25.79 -19.54
N HIS A 615 -26.25 26.66 -18.56
CA HIS A 615 -25.83 28.08 -18.60
C HIS A 615 -24.96 28.50 -17.37
N THR A 616 -23.96 29.38 -17.59
CA THR A 616 -23.38 30.44 -16.68
C THR A 616 -22.96 30.08 -15.23
N GLU A 617 -21.71 30.35 -14.80
CA GLU A 617 -21.15 31.65 -14.31
C GLU A 617 -21.81 32.18 -13.01
N THR A 618 -21.15 32.91 -12.10
CA THR A 618 -19.92 33.75 -12.21
C THR A 618 -19.17 33.86 -10.86
N THR A 619 -18.01 34.54 -10.83
CA THR A 619 -17.27 35.13 -9.66
C THR A 619 -16.57 34.13 -8.70
N ASN A 620 -15.22 34.12 -8.57
CA ASN A 620 -14.25 35.07 -7.94
C ASN A 620 -13.83 34.55 -6.54
N SER A 621 -12.59 34.69 -6.04
CA SER A 621 -11.30 35.15 -6.62
C SER A 621 -10.17 35.00 -5.57
N VAL A 622 -8.91 34.76 -5.99
CA VAL A 622 -7.65 35.30 -5.39
C VAL A 622 -7.34 34.95 -3.90
N ASP A 623 -6.14 34.55 -3.46
CA ASP A 623 -4.88 34.04 -4.04
C ASP A 623 -3.96 33.57 -2.88
N SER A 624 -2.69 33.23 -3.16
CA SER A 624 -1.54 33.15 -2.22
C SER A 624 -1.43 31.84 -1.42
N SER A 625 -0.44 30.96 -1.66
CA SER A 625 1.02 31.05 -1.37
C SER A 625 1.36 30.80 0.10
N SER A 626 2.49 30.18 0.51
CA SER A 626 3.53 29.38 -0.17
C SER A 626 4.48 28.78 0.91
N CYS A 627 5.48 27.99 0.50
CA CYS A 627 6.67 27.63 1.32
C CYS A 627 6.41 26.75 2.57
N HIS A 628 7.40 26.17 3.26
CA HIS A 628 8.61 25.44 2.84
C HIS A 628 9.05 24.51 4.01
N SER A 629 9.63 23.34 3.69
CA SER A 629 10.61 22.52 4.47
C SER A 629 10.75 22.64 6.01
N SER A 630 10.87 21.50 6.73
CA SER A 630 11.89 21.16 7.76
C SER A 630 11.57 19.77 8.41
N PRO A 631 12.39 19.15 9.31
CA PRO A 631 13.34 18.15 8.83
C PRO A 631 13.44 16.84 9.67
N CYS A 632 14.05 15.80 9.11
CA CYS A 632 14.45 14.60 9.86
C CYS A 632 15.74 14.82 10.68
N ARG A 633 15.88 14.15 11.84
CA ARG A 633 17.16 13.95 12.53
C ARG A 633 17.21 12.59 13.22
N ASN A 634 18.21 11.78 12.86
CA ASN A 634 18.61 10.57 13.57
C ASN A 634 19.77 10.89 14.54
N ILE A 635 19.80 10.28 15.73
CA ILE A 635 21.03 10.02 16.49
C ILE A 635 20.92 8.63 17.13
N THR A 636 22.03 7.87 17.07
CA THR A 636 22.16 6.48 17.53
C THR A 636 22.61 6.40 19.00
N GLY A 637 22.19 5.38 19.76
CA GLY A 637 22.77 5.09 21.09
C GLY A 637 22.13 3.91 21.85
N SER A 638 22.98 2.97 22.27
CA SER A 638 22.68 1.81 23.14
C SER A 638 23.93 1.52 24.01
N PRO A 639 23.89 0.67 25.07
CA PRO A 639 22.75 0.00 25.72
C PRO A 639 22.67 0.27 27.25
N THR A 640 21.69 -0.31 27.97
CA THR A 640 21.87 -1.11 29.22
C THR A 640 20.55 -1.40 29.96
N ILE A 641 20.41 -2.67 30.35
CA ILE A 641 19.46 -3.34 31.27
C ILE A 641 18.81 -2.47 32.37
N SER A 642 17.46 -2.42 32.45
CA SER A 642 16.65 -2.78 33.66
C SER A 642 15.14 -2.45 33.61
N ILE A 643 14.32 -3.45 33.95
CA ILE A 643 13.10 -3.43 34.81
C ILE A 643 12.03 -2.32 34.59
N SER A 644 10.89 -2.76 34.03
CA SER A 644 9.49 -2.42 34.37
C SER A 644 9.14 -1.06 35.03
N ARG A 645 8.46 -0.19 34.26
CA ARG A 645 7.34 0.63 34.78
C ARG A 645 6.39 1.07 33.66
N CYS A 646 5.08 0.95 33.88
CA CYS A 646 4.06 1.49 32.98
C CYS A 646 3.94 3.02 33.12
N PRO A 647 3.72 3.79 32.05
CA PRO A 647 3.29 5.18 32.14
C PRO A 647 1.79 5.25 32.48
N SER A 648 1.42 6.15 33.40
CA SER A 648 0.03 6.53 33.69
C SER A 648 -0.40 7.65 32.73
N PRO A 649 -1.68 7.73 32.29
CA PRO A 649 -2.15 8.81 31.44
C PRO A 649 -2.20 10.16 32.18
N VAL A 650 -2.02 11.24 31.42
CA VAL A 650 -2.24 12.64 31.81
C VAL A 650 -3.50 13.14 31.06
N PRO A 651 -4.39 13.94 31.68
CA PRO A 651 -5.77 14.06 31.18
C PRO A 651 -5.98 15.08 30.04
N VAL A 652 -6.96 14.70 29.21
CA VAL A 652 -7.84 15.50 28.33
C VAL A 652 -7.73 17.02 28.40
N ASP A 653 -7.64 17.65 27.23
CA ASP A 653 -8.41 18.85 26.90
C ASP A 653 -9.42 18.53 25.77
N ALA A 654 -10.50 19.31 25.65
CA ALA A 654 -11.75 18.84 25.03
C ALA A 654 -12.25 19.69 23.85
N GLY A 655 -12.64 19.01 22.76
CA GLY A 655 -13.45 19.60 21.69
C GLY A 655 -13.28 18.94 20.32
N GLY A 656 -14.29 18.18 19.86
CA GLY A 656 -14.33 17.63 18.50
C GLY A 656 -15.04 16.29 18.39
N ASP A 657 -16.16 16.26 17.66
CA ASP A 657 -16.92 15.12 17.13
C ASP A 657 -16.43 13.68 17.48
N LEU A 658 -17.14 13.02 18.42
CA LEU A 658 -16.90 11.62 18.79
C LEU A 658 -17.38 10.65 17.70
N ARG A 659 -16.58 10.47 16.65
CA ARG A 659 -16.69 9.28 15.81
C ARG A 659 -16.46 8.03 16.66
N LYS A 660 -17.45 7.13 16.65
CA LYS A 660 -17.49 5.93 17.48
C LYS A 660 -16.48 4.89 17.01
N GLU A 661 -15.26 4.96 17.55
CA GLU A 661 -14.33 3.83 17.48
C GLU A 661 -14.83 2.68 18.37
N PRO A 662 -14.85 1.43 17.90
CA PRO A 662 -15.17 0.27 18.74
C PRO A 662 -14.20 0.16 19.92
N MET A 663 -14.74 -0.13 21.12
CA MET A 663 -13.94 -0.18 22.35
C MET A 663 -12.90 -1.31 22.27
N ASN A 664 -11.64 -0.97 21.99
CA ASN A 664 -10.54 -1.91 21.85
C ASN A 664 -10.47 -2.88 23.06
N ILE A 665 -10.24 -4.17 22.82
CA ILE A 665 -10.19 -5.23 23.83
C ILE A 665 -9.25 -4.89 24.99
N TYR A 666 -8.14 -4.18 24.75
CA TYR A 666 -7.24 -3.71 25.82
C TYR A 666 -7.90 -2.67 26.74
N ASN A 667 -8.64 -1.72 26.17
CA ASN A 667 -9.40 -0.69 26.91
C ASN A 667 -10.56 -1.32 27.67
N LEU A 668 -11.28 -2.23 27.03
CA LEU A 668 -12.41 -2.96 27.62
C LEU A 668 -11.94 -3.85 28.80
N ASN A 669 -10.80 -4.51 28.67
CA ASN A 669 -10.14 -5.21 29.78
C ASN A 669 -9.70 -4.26 30.92
N ALA A 670 -9.28 -3.03 30.61
CA ALA A 670 -8.96 -2.04 31.63
C ALA A 670 -10.20 -1.59 32.40
N ILE A 671 -11.33 -1.35 31.70
CA ILE A 671 -12.64 -1.04 32.28
C ILE A 671 -13.10 -2.18 33.20
N ILE A 672 -13.10 -3.43 32.70
CA ILE A 672 -13.47 -4.63 33.47
C ILE A 672 -12.62 -4.77 34.75
N ARG A 673 -11.31 -4.57 34.66
CA ARG A 673 -10.42 -4.60 35.84
C ARG A 673 -10.72 -3.50 36.86
N ASP A 674 -11.30 -2.37 36.46
CA ASP A 674 -11.69 -1.32 37.39
C ASP A 674 -13.11 -1.53 37.96
N GLN A 675 -14.04 -2.02 37.14
CA GLN A 675 -15.35 -2.50 37.56
C GLN A 675 -15.24 -3.56 38.66
N ILE A 676 -14.34 -4.54 38.50
CA ILE A 676 -14.08 -5.57 39.52
C ILE A 676 -13.58 -4.95 40.84
N LYS A 677 -12.67 -3.95 40.80
CA LYS A 677 -12.22 -3.26 42.03
C LYS A 677 -13.36 -2.46 42.68
N HIS A 678 -14.26 -1.87 41.89
CA HIS A 678 -15.40 -1.14 42.45
C HIS A 678 -16.45 -2.09 43.05
N LEU A 679 -16.70 -3.23 42.42
CA LEU A 679 -17.52 -4.31 42.97
C LEU A 679 -16.93 -4.89 44.25
N GLN A 680 -15.63 -5.23 44.26
CA GLN A 680 -14.95 -5.81 45.43
C GLN A 680 -15.08 -4.88 46.65
N ARG A 681 -14.76 -3.58 46.51
CA ARG A 681 -14.91 -2.60 47.61
C ARG A 681 -16.36 -2.51 48.13
N ALA A 682 -17.36 -2.60 47.27
CA ALA A 682 -18.77 -2.56 47.67
C ALA A 682 -19.21 -3.85 48.39
N VAL A 683 -18.69 -5.01 47.97
CA VAL A 683 -18.91 -6.29 48.65
C VAL A 683 -18.21 -6.33 50.01
N ASP A 684 -16.96 -5.85 50.10
CA ASP A 684 -16.21 -5.71 51.36
C ASP A 684 -16.94 -4.78 52.34
N HIS A 685 -17.48 -3.66 51.85
CA HIS A 685 -18.29 -2.74 52.64
C HIS A 685 -19.64 -3.36 53.07
N SER A 686 -20.30 -4.12 52.19
CA SER A 686 -21.52 -4.88 52.52
C SER A 686 -21.26 -5.92 53.62
N LEU A 687 -20.13 -6.64 53.54
CA LEU A 687 -19.69 -7.59 54.56
C LEU A 687 -19.39 -6.90 55.89
N GLN A 688 -18.78 -5.72 55.88
CA GLN A 688 -18.51 -4.95 57.08
C GLN A 688 -19.80 -4.39 57.72
N LEU A 689 -20.74 -3.88 56.91
CA LEU A 689 -22.08 -3.49 57.35
C LEU A 689 -22.84 -4.69 57.93
N SER A 690 -22.72 -5.87 57.33
CA SER A 690 -23.31 -7.11 57.84
C SER A 690 -22.76 -7.50 59.21
N ARG A 691 -21.42 -7.46 59.38
CA ARG A 691 -20.74 -7.69 60.68
C ARG A 691 -21.16 -6.67 61.74
N GLN A 692 -21.26 -5.38 61.40
CA GLN A 692 -21.76 -4.35 62.30
C GLN A 692 -23.22 -4.59 62.70
N ARG A 693 -24.09 -4.98 61.74
CA ARG A 693 -25.49 -5.36 61.99
C ARG A 693 -25.63 -6.66 62.78
N ALA A 694 -24.62 -7.53 62.81
CA ALA A 694 -24.57 -8.70 63.69
C ALA A 694 -24.15 -8.28 65.11
N ALA A 695 -23.03 -7.58 65.26
CA ALA A 695 -22.56 -7.09 66.56
C ALA A 695 -23.57 -6.18 67.28
N ALA A 696 -24.32 -5.35 66.54
CA ALA A 696 -25.40 -4.54 67.09
C ALA A 696 -26.59 -5.37 67.63
N ARG A 697 -26.84 -6.56 67.06
CA ARG A 697 -27.87 -7.49 67.57
C ARG A 697 -27.39 -8.28 68.78
N GLU A 698 -26.10 -8.59 68.87
CA GLU A 698 -25.48 -9.19 70.08
C GLU A 698 -25.49 -8.19 71.26
N LEU A 699 -25.25 -6.89 70.99
CA LEU A 699 -25.19 -5.85 72.02
C LEU A 699 -26.55 -5.34 72.50
N ALA A 700 -27.61 -5.42 71.69
CA ALA A 700 -28.93 -4.90 72.09
C ALA A 700 -29.52 -5.59 73.35
N PRO A 701 -29.51 -6.94 73.48
CA PRO A 701 -29.98 -7.62 74.70
C PRO A 701 -29.19 -7.30 75.98
N MET A 702 -27.91 -6.88 75.86
CA MET A 702 -27.14 -6.39 77.01
C MET A 702 -27.62 -4.99 77.41
N LEU A 703 -27.68 -4.07 76.45
CA LEU A 703 -28.09 -2.68 76.68
C LEU A 703 -29.54 -2.55 77.19
N ASP A 704 -30.44 -3.45 76.79
CA ASP A 704 -31.82 -3.45 77.29
C ASP A 704 -31.92 -4.07 78.69
N LYS A 705 -31.14 -5.11 79.02
CA LYS A 705 -31.03 -5.62 80.41
C LYS A 705 -30.46 -4.58 81.38
N ASP A 706 -29.45 -3.82 80.96
CA ASP A 706 -28.87 -2.76 81.80
C ASP A 706 -29.88 -1.63 82.05
N LYS A 707 -30.71 -1.27 81.05
CA LYS A 707 -31.84 -0.33 81.22
C LYS A 707 -32.91 -0.89 82.16
N GLU A 708 -33.29 -2.15 82.00
CA GLU A 708 -34.30 -2.81 82.86
C GLU A 708 -33.84 -2.86 84.31
N SER A 709 -32.58 -3.26 84.55
CA SER A 709 -31.96 -3.27 85.88
C SER A 709 -31.92 -1.87 86.50
N CYS A 710 -31.42 -0.87 85.77
CA CYS A 710 -31.39 0.53 86.21
C CYS A 710 -32.81 1.08 86.50
N MET A 711 -33.80 0.74 85.67
CA MET A 711 -35.19 1.11 85.89
C MET A 711 -35.78 0.42 87.14
N GLU A 712 -35.43 -0.84 87.39
CA GLU A 712 -35.85 -1.58 88.59
C GLU A 712 -35.24 -0.97 89.87
N GLU A 713 -33.95 -0.61 89.86
CA GLU A 713 -33.31 0.13 90.96
C GLU A 713 -33.97 1.48 91.20
N LEU A 714 -34.26 2.23 90.13
CA LEU A 714 -34.94 3.52 90.20
C LEU A 714 -36.36 3.39 90.80
N LEU A 715 -37.07 2.29 90.49
CA LEU A 715 -38.35 1.95 91.12
C LEU A 715 -38.20 1.53 92.59
N LYS A 716 -37.20 0.71 92.94
CA LYS A 716 -36.87 0.34 94.33
C LYS A 716 -36.56 1.58 95.18
N LEU A 717 -35.75 2.51 94.66
CA LEU A 717 -35.41 3.77 95.32
C LEU A 717 -36.62 4.70 95.46
N LYS A 718 -37.49 4.81 94.43
CA LYS A 718 -38.76 5.55 94.53
C LYS A 718 -39.68 4.97 95.60
N SER A 719 -39.80 3.64 95.68
CA SER A 719 -40.60 2.94 96.69
C SER A 719 -40.08 3.23 98.10
N LEU A 720 -38.76 3.02 98.33
CA LEU A 720 -38.11 3.30 99.61
C LEU A 720 -38.25 4.77 100.03
N LEU A 721 -38.12 5.71 99.10
CA LEU A 721 -38.34 7.14 99.35
C LEU A 721 -39.79 7.44 99.73
N SER A 722 -40.76 6.74 99.15
CA SER A 722 -42.18 6.83 99.53
C SER A 722 -42.39 6.35 100.97
N THR A 723 -41.90 5.15 101.31
CA THR A 723 -41.97 4.61 102.68
C THR A 723 -41.28 5.52 103.69
N LYS A 724 -40.15 6.17 103.33
CA LYS A 724 -39.47 7.14 104.20
C LYS A 724 -40.28 8.43 104.39
N ARG A 725 -40.96 8.93 103.35
CA ARG A 725 -41.89 10.07 103.46
C ARG A 725 -43.09 9.74 104.36
N GLU A 726 -43.63 8.53 104.25
CA GLU A 726 -44.72 8.04 105.10
C GLU A 726 -44.28 7.86 106.56
N GLN A 727 -43.11 7.25 106.81
CA GLN A 727 -42.51 7.17 108.16
C GLN A 727 -42.35 8.56 108.80
N ILE A 728 -41.93 9.58 108.02
CA ILE A 728 -41.85 10.97 108.48
C ILE A 728 -43.23 11.56 108.77
N ALA A 729 -44.25 11.25 107.98
CA ALA A 729 -45.63 11.69 108.23
C ALA A 729 -46.19 11.09 109.53
N THR A 730 -46.00 9.78 109.75
CA THR A 730 -46.42 9.09 110.98
C THR A 730 -45.68 9.62 112.21
N LEU A 731 -44.37 9.86 112.12
CA LEU A 731 -43.60 10.49 113.21
C LEU A 731 -44.11 11.91 113.53
N ARG A 732 -44.44 12.71 112.51
CA ARG A 732 -45.06 14.04 112.71
C ARG A 732 -46.43 13.94 113.37
N LEU A 733 -47.24 12.93 113.06
CA LEU A 733 -48.53 12.69 113.69
C LEU A 733 -48.37 12.29 115.17
N VAL A 734 -47.45 11.37 115.48
CA VAL A 734 -47.13 10.97 116.86
C VAL A 734 -46.59 12.14 117.69
N LEU A 735 -45.69 12.96 117.12
CA LEU A 735 -45.20 14.17 117.78
C LEU A 735 -46.32 15.19 118.03
N LYS A 736 -47.28 15.34 117.09
CA LYS A 736 -48.46 16.20 117.28
C LYS A 736 -49.40 15.66 118.36
N ALA A 737 -49.59 14.34 118.44
CA ALA A 737 -50.36 13.70 119.49
C ALA A 737 -49.71 13.86 120.87
N ASN A 738 -48.40 13.62 120.98
CA ASN A 738 -47.64 13.84 122.22
C ASN A 738 -47.68 15.31 122.66
N LYS A 739 -47.57 16.25 121.72
CA LYS A 739 -47.78 17.68 121.99
C LYS A 739 -49.18 17.93 122.57
N GLN A 740 -50.24 17.43 121.94
CA GLN A 740 -51.61 17.61 122.42
C GLN A 740 -51.82 17.01 123.83
N THR A 741 -51.25 15.83 124.10
CA THR A 741 -51.29 15.20 125.43
C THR A 741 -50.57 16.06 126.48
N ALA A 742 -49.41 16.63 126.14
CA ALA A 742 -48.70 17.55 127.03
C ALA A 742 -49.49 18.86 127.27
N GLU A 743 -50.07 19.46 126.23
CA GLU A 743 -50.93 20.65 126.35
C GLU A 743 -52.18 20.37 127.21
N ASN A 744 -52.81 19.21 127.03
CA ASN A 744 -53.94 18.77 127.85
C ASN A 744 -53.55 18.52 129.32
N ALA A 745 -52.38 17.92 129.57
CA ALA A 745 -51.87 17.71 130.93
C ALA A 745 -51.54 19.04 131.63
N LEU A 746 -50.94 19.99 130.92
CA LEU A 746 -50.62 21.33 131.42
C LEU A 746 -51.89 22.14 131.68
N ALA A 747 -52.91 22.03 130.82
CA ALA A 747 -54.23 22.61 131.05
C ALA A 747 -54.92 22.01 132.30
N ASN A 748 -54.82 20.69 132.52
CA ASN A 748 -55.32 20.03 133.73
C ASN A 748 -54.58 20.48 135.00
N LEU A 749 -53.25 20.63 134.96
CA LEU A 749 -52.49 21.20 136.09
C LEU A 749 -52.91 22.65 136.38
N LYS A 750 -53.08 23.47 135.33
CA LYS A 750 -53.54 24.86 135.47
C LYS A 750 -54.96 24.94 136.05
N SER A 751 -55.86 24.05 135.62
CA SER A 751 -57.22 23.92 136.17
C SER A 751 -57.20 23.53 137.65
N LYS A 752 -56.39 22.52 138.03
CA LYS A 752 -56.20 22.17 139.46
C LYS A 752 -55.65 23.33 140.28
N TYR A 753 -54.62 24.01 139.78
CA TYR A 753 -54.01 25.16 140.47
C TYR A 753 -55.00 26.31 140.68
N GLU A 754 -55.80 26.65 139.67
CA GLU A 754 -56.84 27.68 139.82
C GLU A 754 -57.99 27.23 140.74
N ASN A 755 -58.35 25.94 140.79
CA ASN A 755 -59.32 25.40 141.75
C ASN A 755 -58.79 25.39 143.19
N GLU A 756 -57.54 24.99 143.40
CA GLU A 756 -56.87 25.02 144.72
C GLU A 756 -56.75 26.47 145.22
N LYS A 757 -56.30 27.38 144.35
CA LYS A 757 -56.27 28.83 144.59
C LYS A 757 -57.66 29.39 144.89
N ALA A 758 -58.70 28.96 144.18
CA ALA A 758 -60.08 29.35 144.44
C ALA A 758 -60.55 28.90 145.84
N MET A 759 -60.34 27.63 146.21
CA MET A 759 -60.65 27.13 147.56
C MET A 759 -59.84 27.85 148.64
N VAL A 760 -58.56 28.19 148.39
CA VAL A 760 -57.75 29.00 149.31
C VAL A 760 -58.33 30.41 149.46
N THR A 761 -58.75 31.07 148.38
CA THR A 761 -59.42 32.38 148.49
C THR A 761 -60.78 32.31 149.18
N GLU A 762 -61.57 31.26 148.94
CA GLU A 762 -62.85 31.04 149.64
C GLU A 762 -62.64 30.78 151.14
N THR A 763 -61.61 30.00 151.49
CA THR A 763 -61.22 29.74 152.89
C THR A 763 -60.72 31.03 153.55
N MET A 764 -59.87 31.82 152.88
CA MET A 764 -59.44 33.14 153.34
C MET A 764 -60.61 34.13 153.51
N MET A 765 -61.66 34.01 152.70
CA MET A 765 -62.86 34.84 152.81
C MET A 765 -63.76 34.38 153.98
N LYS A 766 -63.89 33.06 154.20
CA LYS A 766 -64.52 32.46 155.38
C LYS A 766 -63.76 32.67 156.70
N LEU A 767 -62.50 33.11 156.64
CA LEU A 767 -61.68 33.53 157.78
C LEU A 767 -61.68 35.06 158.00
N ARG A 768 -62.48 35.81 157.23
CA ARG A 768 -62.61 37.28 157.31
C ARG A 768 -64.02 37.79 157.63
N ASN A 769 -65.00 36.88 157.69
CA ASN A 769 -66.39 37.10 158.06
C ASN A 769 -66.74 36.27 159.29
#